data_AF-A0A2I0XCR7-F1
#
_entry.id   AF-A0A2I0XCR7-F1
#
_cell.length_a   1.000
_cell.length_b   1.000
_cell.length_c   1.000
_cell.angle_alpha   90.00
_cell.angle_beta   90.00
_cell.angle_gamma   90.00
#
_symmetry.space_group_name_H-M   'P 1'
#
loop_
_entity.id
_entity.type
_entity.pdbx_description
1 polymer ?
#
loop_
_entity_poly.entity_id
_entity_poly.type
_entity_poly.pdbx_seq_one_letter_code
_entity_poly.pdbx_strand_id
1 'polypeptide(L)'
;MEEVDHLAPERITAEFDVEAMKIVWAGSHRAFEIADRMSRLVASDPEFRKDNRTVLGRKELFRNSLRKAGHAWKRINELRLTEEESSMLRFFVDEPAYVDLHWGMFVPAIKGQGTDEQQKKWLSLAYKMQIIGCYAQTELGHGSNVQGLETTATFDPNTDEFIIHSPTLTSSKWWPGGLGKISTHAVVYARLITDGQDYGVHGFIVQLRSLDDHLPLPGITVGDIGTKFGNGAYNTMDNGVLQFDHVRIPRDQMLMRLSQVTKEGKYIHSDVPRQLVYGTMVYVRQTIVADASRALSRAVCIAVRYSAVRRQFGSQNGGPETQVIDYKTQQSRLFPLLASAYAFRFVGNWLKWLYTDVTQRLQAGDFATLPEVHACTAGLKSLTTSVTADGIEECRKLCGGHGYLCSSGLPELFAVYVPACTYEGDNVVLLLQVARFLMKTVSQLGSGTKPTGAAAYIGKAEYLLQCKCNVQKAEDWLNPSVILEAFEARAVRLAVICAQNISKASSPEEGFLELSADLVEAAIAHCELIIVSKELLSKEWKDLFWEFSELWLQPDRASNCSTARCCLEIIMNDGHSLLSDHLGSIFEFSLTLRSASPRLALYRQLAEDSLSSFPVDDEVNSITAGSPSDDLKVDHSYTTNPLKSGESCCWVDTGSVLLFNVPELLSWLDTSTDLDADTLEQPELFDFDHIYLGSRISNKITILYGALGMKCFQEFHVVLAEASKKGKIKYVTRPVLPSWCQATSNSYCTFVGASDAVNLGGYGVELALKNMEYKAMDDSTIKKGVTLEDPKTEDLSQEISGFIFSKILERRPELTGEIMSFREYLLSSTISDTLEVWELKGNVFLSIMYNYLPVDLGHQTAQRIVHALDPLQSMQEINQNFPSIVSSLSRMKLNDSIKEEIITNQRMVPAGKSLMALNGALINIEEVDLYLLMDMIHEELSLADQFTKLKLPQKPIQKLLSAPPPAGSNVFRIDFRSTYVHYLNNLEEDAMYRRWRSNINEILMPVFPGQLRYIRKNLFHAVYAIDPATTCGAEAR
;
A
#
# COMPACT_ATOMS: atom_id res chain seq x y z
N MET A 1 -6.37 -21.59 41.61
CA MET A 1 -7.03 -22.03 40.36
C MET A 1 -5.91 -22.40 39.42
N GLU A 2 -5.84 -23.67 39.04
CA GLU A 2 -4.78 -24.19 38.17
C GLU A 2 -4.76 -23.43 36.83
N GLU A 3 -3.58 -23.24 36.25
CA GLU A 3 -3.33 -22.60 34.95
C GLU A 3 -3.84 -23.47 33.79
N VAL A 4 -5.14 -23.77 33.77
CA VAL A 4 -5.75 -24.59 32.71
C VAL A 4 -6.06 -23.71 31.51
N ASP A 5 -5.51 -24.07 30.35
CA ASP A 5 -5.78 -23.40 29.08
C ASP A 5 -7.13 -23.84 28.49
N HIS A 6 -8.19 -23.10 28.79
CA HIS A 6 -9.53 -23.38 28.28
C HIS A 6 -9.69 -23.16 26.76
N LEU A 7 -8.70 -22.57 26.08
CA LEU A 7 -8.67 -22.39 24.63
C LEU A 7 -7.83 -23.46 23.92
N ALA A 8 -7.28 -24.45 24.64
CA ALA A 8 -6.49 -25.53 24.03
C ALA A 8 -7.21 -26.24 22.87
N PRO A 9 -8.53 -26.55 22.95
CA PRO A 9 -9.25 -27.16 21.83
C PRO A 9 -9.21 -26.32 20.54
N GLU A 10 -9.36 -25.00 20.65
CA GLU A 10 -9.30 -24.06 19.52
C GLU A 10 -7.86 -23.89 18.98
N ARG A 11 -6.84 -24.04 19.84
CA ARG A 11 -5.44 -23.93 19.41
C ARG A 11 -4.98 -25.14 18.61
N ILE A 12 -5.52 -26.32 18.92
CA ILE A 12 -5.18 -27.57 18.23
C ILE A 12 -5.73 -27.60 16.80
N THR A 13 -6.80 -26.85 16.50
CA THR A 13 -7.38 -26.78 15.16
C THR A 13 -6.62 -25.85 14.21
N ALA A 14 -5.51 -25.24 14.64
CA ALA A 14 -4.71 -24.39 13.77
C ALA A 14 -4.01 -25.22 12.67
N GLU A 15 -4.20 -24.83 11.41
CA GLU A 15 -3.62 -25.50 10.23
C GLU A 15 -2.28 -24.86 9.79
N PHE A 16 -1.65 -24.08 10.66
CA PHE A 16 -0.35 -23.44 10.43
C PHE A 16 0.45 -23.31 11.73
N ASP A 17 1.77 -23.13 11.61
CA ASP A 17 2.64 -22.90 12.76
C ASP A 17 2.53 -21.44 13.26
N VAL A 18 2.02 -21.28 14.48
CA VAL A 18 1.87 -19.99 15.14
C VAL A 18 3.22 -19.31 15.42
N GLU A 19 4.30 -20.07 15.63
CA GLU A 19 5.63 -19.48 15.86
C GLU A 19 6.17 -18.83 14.59
N ALA A 20 6.01 -19.48 13.44
CA ALA A 20 6.33 -18.86 12.15
C ALA A 20 5.51 -17.59 11.91
N MET A 21 4.21 -17.61 12.23
CA MET A 21 3.32 -16.45 12.07
C MET A 21 3.68 -15.27 12.98
N LYS A 22 4.21 -15.53 14.19
CA LYS A 22 4.73 -14.47 15.08
C LYS A 22 5.90 -13.72 14.44
N ILE A 23 6.76 -14.43 13.70
CA ILE A 23 7.89 -13.80 13.00
C ILE A 23 7.37 -12.91 11.85
N VAL A 24 6.40 -13.39 11.07
CA VAL A 24 5.74 -12.59 10.02
C VAL A 24 5.13 -11.32 10.61
N TRP A 25 4.42 -11.43 11.73
CA TRP A 25 3.85 -10.27 12.43
C TRP A 25 4.94 -9.31 12.92
N ALA A 26 6.00 -9.81 13.55
CA ALA A 26 7.09 -8.99 14.04
C ALA A 26 7.90 -8.32 12.91
N GLY A 27 7.94 -8.95 11.74
CA GLY A 27 8.70 -8.53 10.55
C GLY A 27 10.11 -9.13 10.48
N SER A 28 10.65 -9.65 11.58
CA SER A 28 11.92 -10.40 11.62
C SER A 28 12.07 -11.15 12.95
N HIS A 29 12.99 -12.12 13.00
CA HIS A 29 13.35 -12.82 14.24
C HIS A 29 13.86 -11.86 15.31
N ARG A 30 14.80 -10.97 14.97
CA ARG A 30 15.34 -9.97 15.91
C ARG A 30 14.24 -9.08 16.48
N ALA A 31 13.33 -8.58 15.63
CA ALA A 31 12.23 -7.73 16.08
C ALA A 31 11.29 -8.49 17.03
N PHE A 32 11.03 -9.77 16.77
CA PHE A 32 10.24 -10.63 17.64
C PHE A 32 10.91 -10.82 19.00
N GLU A 33 12.20 -11.19 19.03
CA GLU A 33 12.96 -11.42 20.25
C GLU A 33 13.02 -10.18 21.15
N ILE A 34 13.27 -9.00 20.57
CA ILE A 34 13.27 -7.74 21.30
C ILE A 34 11.88 -7.46 21.88
N ALA A 35 10.83 -7.60 21.07
CA ALA A 35 9.46 -7.34 21.49
C ALA A 35 9.00 -8.31 22.60
N ASP A 36 9.24 -9.62 22.45
CA ASP A 36 8.87 -10.63 23.44
C ASP A 36 9.62 -10.40 24.76
N ARG A 37 10.93 -10.13 24.70
CA ARG A 37 11.73 -9.86 25.91
C ARG A 37 11.28 -8.58 26.62
N MET A 38 11.03 -7.49 25.89
CA MET A 38 10.54 -6.24 26.50
C MET A 38 9.12 -6.38 27.06
N SER A 39 8.24 -7.12 26.37
CA SER A 39 6.90 -7.45 26.86
C SER A 39 6.95 -8.18 28.20
N ARG A 40 7.78 -9.23 28.31
CA ARG A 40 7.96 -9.99 29.58
C ARG A 40 8.58 -9.14 30.68
N LEU A 41 9.56 -8.30 30.34
CA LEU A 41 10.19 -7.39 31.29
C LEU A 41 9.15 -6.42 31.89
N VAL A 42 8.30 -5.82 31.06
CA VAL A 42 7.26 -4.90 31.53
C VAL A 42 6.16 -5.63 32.30
N ALA A 43 5.70 -6.78 31.80
CA ALA A 43 4.63 -7.55 32.43
C ALA A 43 5.00 -8.11 33.82
N SER A 44 6.29 -8.42 34.05
CA SER A 44 6.78 -8.94 35.32
C SER A 44 7.12 -7.85 36.35
N ASP A 45 7.20 -6.58 35.94
CA ASP A 45 7.53 -5.47 36.83
C ASP A 45 6.25 -4.88 37.49
N PRO A 46 6.11 -4.97 38.82
CA PRO A 46 4.92 -4.47 39.53
C PRO A 46 4.68 -2.97 39.33
N GLU A 47 5.71 -2.18 39.06
CA GLU A 47 5.61 -0.73 38.86
C GLU A 47 4.82 -0.37 37.59
N PHE A 48 4.80 -1.27 36.59
CA PHE A 48 4.09 -1.04 35.32
C PHE A 48 2.67 -1.59 35.29
N ARG A 49 2.16 -2.11 36.41
CA ARG A 49 0.77 -2.58 36.53
C ARG A 49 -0.24 -1.50 36.12
N LYS A 50 -1.26 -1.91 35.35
CA LYS A 50 -2.28 -1.01 34.77
C LYS A 50 -3.71 -1.51 34.89
N ASP A 51 -3.93 -2.60 35.62
CA ASP A 51 -5.25 -3.21 35.85
C ASP A 51 -6.19 -2.33 36.69
N ASN A 52 -5.65 -1.45 37.53
CA ASN A 52 -6.41 -0.50 38.34
C ASN A 52 -6.58 0.88 37.70
N ARG A 53 -6.10 1.11 36.47
CA ARG A 53 -6.03 2.45 35.87
C ARG A 53 -7.39 3.15 35.80
N THR A 54 -8.45 2.40 35.50
CA THR A 54 -9.80 2.92 35.28
C THR A 54 -10.55 3.31 36.56
N VAL A 55 -10.03 2.98 37.74
CA VAL A 55 -10.64 3.34 39.04
C VAL A 55 -9.94 4.52 39.73
N LEU A 56 -8.81 5.00 39.19
CA LEU A 56 -8.06 6.12 39.77
C LEU A 56 -8.68 7.47 39.36
N GLY A 57 -8.75 8.41 40.31
CA GLY A 57 -9.09 9.79 40.01
C GLY A 57 -7.99 10.47 39.19
N ARG A 58 -8.33 11.51 38.41
CA ARG A 58 -7.39 12.16 37.46
C ARG A 58 -6.03 12.55 38.05
N LYS A 59 -6.01 13.12 39.27
CA LYS A 59 -4.74 13.52 39.93
C LYS A 59 -3.86 12.32 40.28
N GLU A 60 -4.47 11.25 40.77
CA GLU A 60 -3.75 10.03 41.14
C GLU A 60 -3.25 9.29 39.90
N LEU A 61 -4.11 9.19 38.88
CA LEU A 61 -3.76 8.65 37.56
C LEU A 61 -2.54 9.37 36.96
N PHE A 62 -2.56 10.70 36.97
CA PHE A 62 -1.44 11.51 36.46
C PHE A 62 -0.17 11.28 37.28
N ARG A 63 -0.25 11.30 38.62
CA ARG A 63 0.90 11.01 39.49
C ARG A 63 1.48 9.62 39.24
N ASN A 64 0.63 8.63 39.01
CA ASN A 64 1.05 7.27 38.69
C ASN A 64 1.79 7.21 37.35
N SER A 65 1.30 7.93 36.33
CA SER A 65 1.95 8.04 35.03
C SER A 65 3.36 8.66 35.14
N LEU A 66 3.54 9.70 35.97
CA LEU A 66 4.86 10.27 36.24
C LEU A 66 5.80 9.29 36.91
N ARG A 67 5.31 8.54 37.90
CA ARG A 67 6.09 7.48 38.57
C ARG A 67 6.56 6.44 37.56
N LYS A 68 5.67 5.97 36.68
CA LYS A 68 6.00 4.99 35.62
C LYS A 68 7.00 5.55 34.62
N ALA A 69 6.85 6.79 34.18
CA ALA A 69 7.80 7.43 33.26
C ALA A 69 9.21 7.55 33.87
N GLY A 70 9.29 7.98 35.14
CA GLY A 70 10.54 8.02 35.89
C GLY A 70 11.16 6.63 36.10
N HIS A 71 10.34 5.63 36.43
CA HIS A 71 10.80 4.24 36.57
C HIS A 71 11.28 3.66 35.23
N ALA A 72 10.56 3.88 34.13
CA ALA A 72 10.97 3.48 32.79
C ALA A 72 12.34 4.05 32.43
N TRP A 73 12.58 5.35 32.68
CA TRP A 73 13.89 5.97 32.48
C TRP A 73 14.99 5.32 33.33
N LYS A 74 14.69 5.04 34.61
CA LYS A 74 15.61 4.33 35.50
C LYS A 74 15.97 2.94 34.95
N ARG A 75 14.97 2.15 34.51
CA ARG A 75 15.19 0.81 33.94
C ARG A 75 15.99 0.85 32.64
N ILE A 76 15.74 1.83 31.77
CA ILE A 76 16.51 2.04 30.54
C ILE A 76 18.00 2.22 30.88
N ASN A 77 18.32 3.05 31.87
CA ASN A 77 19.71 3.30 32.27
C ASN A 77 20.36 2.11 32.98
N GLU A 78 19.66 1.49 33.94
CA GLU A 78 20.18 0.34 34.71
C GLU A 78 20.46 -0.88 33.82
N LEU A 79 19.56 -1.14 32.87
CA LEU A 79 19.68 -2.28 31.94
C LEU A 79 20.47 -1.92 30.68
N ARG A 80 20.89 -0.66 30.52
CA ARG A 80 21.60 -0.14 29.34
C ARG A 80 20.88 -0.46 28.04
N LEU A 81 19.57 -0.22 28.03
CA LEU A 81 18.74 -0.51 26.86
C LEU A 81 19.13 0.41 25.70
N THR A 82 19.21 -0.16 24.51
CA THR A 82 19.32 0.55 23.24
C THR A 82 18.08 1.41 22.98
N GLU A 83 18.13 2.30 21.99
CA GLU A 83 16.98 3.14 21.61
C GLU A 83 15.78 2.30 21.15
N GLU A 84 16.03 1.23 20.39
CA GLU A 84 15.02 0.28 19.90
C GLU A 84 14.32 -0.42 21.08
N GLU A 85 15.09 -0.95 22.03
CA GLU A 85 14.58 -1.61 23.24
C GLU A 85 13.84 -0.62 24.15
N SER A 86 14.37 0.60 24.30
CA SER A 86 13.76 1.67 25.09
C SER A 86 12.40 2.09 24.51
N SER A 87 12.29 2.14 23.19
CA SER A 87 11.03 2.40 22.49
C SER A 87 10.02 1.27 22.74
N MET A 88 10.45 0.01 22.64
CA MET A 88 9.60 -1.15 22.94
C MET A 88 9.19 -1.23 24.41
N LEU A 89 10.07 -0.86 25.34
CA LEU A 89 9.71 -0.76 26.76
C LEU A 89 8.57 0.24 26.97
N ARG A 90 8.69 1.46 26.43
CA ARG A 90 7.61 2.47 26.51
C ARG A 90 6.32 1.99 25.86
N PHE A 91 6.42 1.31 24.72
CA PHE A 91 5.27 0.73 24.04
C PHE A 91 4.51 -0.27 24.93
N PHE A 92 5.20 -1.20 25.61
CA PHE A 92 4.55 -2.18 26.48
C PHE A 92 4.08 -1.63 27.83
N VAL A 93 4.64 -0.51 28.30
CA VAL A 93 4.08 0.24 29.44
C VAL A 93 2.64 0.71 29.12
N ASP A 94 2.36 0.97 27.84
CA ASP A 94 1.01 1.17 27.30
C ASP A 94 0.24 2.27 28.05
N GLU A 95 0.90 3.40 28.28
CA GLU A 95 0.36 4.53 29.04
C GLU A 95 0.79 5.86 28.40
N PRO A 96 -0.14 6.63 27.79
CA PRO A 96 0.20 7.92 27.19
C PRO A 96 0.81 8.87 28.23
N ALA A 97 2.00 9.39 27.97
CA ALA A 97 2.74 10.25 28.89
C ALA A 97 3.59 11.31 28.15
N TYR A 98 4.04 12.34 28.86
CA TYR A 98 4.83 13.45 28.31
C TYR A 98 6.08 12.99 27.51
N VAL A 99 6.62 11.81 27.83
CA VAL A 99 7.76 11.21 27.13
C VAL A 99 7.47 10.91 25.65
N ASP A 100 6.20 10.67 25.30
CA ASP A 100 5.80 10.35 23.92
C ASP A 100 6.02 11.57 23.01
N LEU A 101 5.62 12.76 23.45
CA LEU A 101 5.85 13.99 22.68
C LEU A 101 7.30 14.45 22.75
N HIS A 102 8.00 14.19 23.85
CA HIS A 102 9.41 14.51 23.97
C HIS A 102 10.25 13.76 22.92
N TRP A 103 10.09 12.43 22.85
CA TRP A 103 10.84 11.59 21.92
C TRP A 103 10.25 11.58 20.50
N GLY A 104 8.93 11.65 20.39
CA GLY A 104 8.23 11.52 19.11
C GLY A 104 8.12 12.81 18.31
N MET A 105 8.21 13.99 18.95
CA MET A 105 8.02 15.27 18.26
C MET A 105 9.09 16.33 18.61
N PHE A 106 9.37 16.57 19.89
CA PHE A 106 10.33 17.62 20.30
C PHE A 106 11.75 17.34 19.78
N VAL A 107 12.27 16.13 20.02
CA VAL A 107 13.59 15.72 19.52
C VAL A 107 13.64 15.68 17.98
N PRO A 108 12.69 15.06 17.27
CA PRO A 108 12.66 15.09 15.80
C PRO A 108 12.54 16.49 15.19
N ALA A 109 11.77 17.41 15.79
CA ALA A 109 11.67 18.78 15.31
C ALA A 109 13.03 19.50 15.37
N ILE A 110 13.78 19.35 16.46
CA ILE A 110 15.12 19.93 16.60
C ILE A 110 16.10 19.30 15.59
N LYS A 111 16.08 17.98 15.42
CA LYS A 111 16.90 17.29 14.40
C LYS A 111 16.58 17.77 12.98
N GLY A 112 15.30 17.88 12.65
CA GLY A 112 14.84 18.21 11.30
C GLY A 112 14.99 19.69 10.94
N GLN A 113 14.90 20.59 11.91
CA GLN A 113 14.76 22.03 11.65
C GLN A 113 15.85 22.89 12.33
N GLY A 114 16.61 22.34 13.28
CA GLY A 114 17.71 23.04 13.94
C GLY A 114 19.03 22.96 13.16
N THR A 115 19.85 24.01 13.25
CA THR A 115 21.24 23.97 12.73
C THR A 115 22.08 22.97 13.54
N ASP A 116 23.28 22.62 13.05
CA ASP A 116 24.15 21.66 13.74
C ASP A 116 24.55 22.15 15.15
N GLU A 117 24.76 23.46 15.32
CA GLU A 117 25.03 24.07 16.63
C GLU A 117 23.82 23.97 17.56
N GLN A 118 22.62 24.24 17.03
CA GLN A 118 21.38 24.12 17.79
C GLN A 118 21.13 22.67 18.20
N GLN A 119 21.34 21.71 17.28
CA GLN A 119 21.23 20.29 17.56
C GLN A 119 22.22 19.87 18.66
N LYS A 120 23.50 20.25 18.55
CA LYS A 120 24.52 19.93 19.55
C LYS A 120 24.15 20.47 20.94
N LYS A 121 23.59 21.68 21.02
CA LYS A 121 23.13 22.28 22.28
C LYS A 121 21.88 21.58 22.81
N TRP A 122 20.79 21.57 22.05
CA TRP A 122 19.47 21.21 22.57
C TRP A 122 19.23 19.70 22.61
N LEU A 123 19.73 18.93 21.63
CA LEU A 123 19.59 17.47 21.65
C LEU A 123 20.43 16.85 22.77
N SER A 124 21.59 17.40 23.10
CA SER A 124 22.40 16.87 24.20
C SER A 124 21.71 17.01 25.56
N LEU A 125 20.96 18.11 25.77
CA LEU A 125 20.12 18.32 26.95
C LEU A 125 18.89 17.40 26.93
N ALA A 126 18.19 17.31 25.79
CA ALA A 126 16.99 16.50 25.62
C ALA A 126 17.29 15.00 25.81
N TYR A 127 18.35 14.48 25.17
CA TYR A 127 18.72 13.07 25.28
C TYR A 127 19.06 12.62 26.70
N LYS A 128 19.55 13.54 27.52
CA LYS A 128 19.86 13.30 28.94
C LYS A 128 18.69 13.59 29.88
N MET A 129 17.53 13.96 29.34
CA MET A 129 16.35 14.41 30.10
C MET A 129 16.66 15.58 31.05
N GLN A 130 17.69 16.39 30.75
CA GLN A 130 17.99 17.62 31.50
C GLN A 130 16.99 18.72 31.19
N ILE A 131 16.36 18.64 30.02
CA ILE A 131 15.16 19.38 29.66
C ILE A 131 14.10 18.40 29.19
N ILE A 132 12.85 18.72 29.50
CA ILE A 132 11.68 18.02 28.96
C ILE A 132 10.96 18.98 28.03
N GLY A 133 10.67 18.49 26.83
CA GLY A 133 10.16 19.28 25.72
C GLY A 133 8.85 18.75 25.16
N CYS A 134 7.96 19.64 24.71
CA CYS A 134 6.77 19.30 23.93
C CYS A 134 6.71 20.07 22.60
N TYR A 135 5.74 19.71 21.76
CA TYR A 135 5.49 20.31 20.44
C TYR A 135 4.25 21.21 20.48
N ALA A 136 4.47 22.53 20.52
CA ALA A 136 3.42 23.53 20.70
C ALA A 136 3.05 24.23 19.38
N GLN A 137 2.31 23.51 18.53
CA GLN A 137 1.84 24.01 17.24
C GLN A 137 0.38 24.47 17.29
N THR A 138 -0.53 23.53 17.55
CA THR A 138 -1.99 23.75 17.54
C THR A 138 -2.40 24.84 18.52
N GLU A 139 -3.33 25.67 18.07
CA GLU A 139 -3.98 26.73 18.81
C GLU A 139 -5.46 26.42 19.01
N LEU A 140 -6.11 27.15 19.92
CA LEU A 140 -7.55 27.05 20.15
C LEU A 140 -8.34 27.33 18.85
N GLY A 141 -7.92 28.32 18.06
CA GLY A 141 -8.56 28.66 16.78
C GLY A 141 -8.09 27.82 15.59
N HIS A 142 -6.91 27.19 15.65
CA HIS A 142 -6.23 26.64 14.47
C HIS A 142 -5.52 25.31 14.76
N GLY A 143 -6.02 24.24 14.13
CA GLY A 143 -5.42 22.90 14.14
C GLY A 143 -4.90 22.48 12.77
N SER A 144 -5.80 22.03 11.89
CA SER A 144 -5.46 21.57 10.54
C SER A 144 -4.85 22.66 9.67
N ASN A 145 -5.37 23.89 9.75
CA ASN A 145 -4.82 25.04 9.03
C ASN A 145 -3.66 25.67 9.79
N VAL A 146 -2.47 25.07 9.70
CA VAL A 146 -1.25 25.59 10.34
C VAL A 146 -0.88 26.97 9.79
N GLN A 147 -1.18 27.28 8.53
CA GLN A 147 -0.90 28.61 7.97
C GLN A 147 -1.73 29.73 8.62
N GLY A 148 -2.81 29.38 9.31
CA GLY A 148 -3.68 30.31 10.04
C GLY A 148 -3.26 30.60 11.48
N LEU A 149 -2.19 29.99 12.00
CA LEU A 149 -1.74 30.24 13.38
C LEU A 149 -1.57 31.74 13.64
N GLU A 150 -2.00 32.17 14.82
CA GLU A 150 -2.08 33.57 15.26
C GLU A 150 -0.94 33.96 16.21
N THR A 151 -0.29 33.01 16.89
CA THR A 151 0.89 33.31 17.73
C THR A 151 1.95 33.99 16.89
N THR A 152 2.51 35.11 17.37
CA THR A 152 3.53 35.89 16.64
C THR A 152 4.90 35.75 17.29
N ALA A 153 5.95 35.76 16.47
CA ALA A 153 7.34 35.86 16.88
C ALA A 153 7.98 37.04 16.17
N THR A 154 7.99 38.21 16.83
CA THR A 154 8.47 39.47 16.24
C THR A 154 9.93 39.70 16.62
N PHE A 155 10.80 39.86 15.63
CA PHE A 155 12.21 40.13 15.87
C PHE A 155 12.44 41.57 16.36
N ASP A 156 13.23 41.72 17.43
CA ASP A 156 13.67 42.99 17.99
C ASP A 156 15.19 43.17 17.76
N PRO A 157 15.61 43.96 16.75
CA PRO A 157 17.02 44.17 16.43
C PRO A 157 17.82 44.82 17.55
N ASN A 158 17.16 45.54 18.49
CA ASN A 158 17.86 46.26 19.54
C ASN A 158 18.40 45.32 20.64
N THR A 159 17.74 44.19 20.84
CA THR A 159 18.10 43.22 21.89
C THR A 159 18.59 41.88 21.35
N ASP A 160 18.57 41.67 20.03
CA ASP A 160 18.90 40.39 19.36
C ASP A 160 17.99 39.24 19.85
N GLU A 161 16.69 39.52 19.99
CA GLU A 161 15.68 38.62 20.54
C GLU A 161 14.41 38.56 19.67
N PHE A 162 13.64 37.48 19.82
CA PHE A 162 12.25 37.40 19.38
C PHE A 162 11.30 37.65 20.54
N ILE A 163 10.24 38.39 20.28
CA ILE A 163 9.10 38.61 21.17
C ILE A 163 7.99 37.64 20.75
N ILE A 164 7.77 36.61 21.54
CA ILE A 164 6.69 35.63 21.37
C ILE A 164 5.44 36.15 22.07
N HIS A 165 4.33 36.25 21.34
CA HIS A 165 3.08 36.76 21.88
C HIS A 165 1.87 35.99 21.36
N SER A 166 0.87 35.82 22.22
CA SER A 166 -0.47 35.33 21.92
C SER A 166 -1.43 36.52 21.83
N PRO A 167 -1.76 37.04 20.63
CA PRO A 167 -2.52 38.30 20.50
C PRO A 167 -3.98 38.23 20.97
N THR A 168 -4.55 37.02 21.01
CA THR A 168 -5.96 36.75 21.23
C THR A 168 -6.12 35.52 22.13
N LEU A 169 -7.33 35.28 22.63
CA LEU A 169 -7.62 34.01 23.31
C LEU A 169 -7.50 32.82 22.34
N THR A 170 -7.87 33.00 21.06
CA THR A 170 -7.83 31.94 20.04
C THR A 170 -6.40 31.54 19.66
N SER A 171 -5.42 32.43 19.85
CA SER A 171 -3.99 32.13 19.64
C SER A 171 -3.33 31.36 20.78
N SER A 172 -4.06 31.06 21.85
CA SER A 172 -3.57 30.16 22.90
C SER A 172 -3.21 28.82 22.30
N LYS A 173 -1.99 28.33 22.51
CA LYS A 173 -1.64 26.95 22.18
C LYS A 173 -2.55 26.01 22.95
N TRP A 174 -3.06 24.98 22.29
CA TRP A 174 -4.07 24.07 22.85
C TRP A 174 -3.89 22.66 22.31
N TRP A 175 -3.92 21.65 23.19
CA TRP A 175 -3.65 20.22 22.96
C TRP A 175 -2.24 19.66 23.18
N PRO A 176 -1.10 20.40 23.12
CA PRO A 176 0.23 19.79 23.22
C PRO A 176 0.38 18.84 24.42
N GLY A 177 0.70 17.57 24.16
CA GLY A 177 0.96 16.59 25.22
C GLY A 177 2.24 16.92 25.98
N GLY A 178 2.25 16.75 27.30
CA GLY A 178 3.36 17.14 28.17
C GLY A 178 3.36 18.62 28.56
N LEU A 179 2.60 19.49 27.89
CA LEU A 179 2.66 20.94 28.13
C LEU A 179 2.05 21.34 29.47
N GLY A 180 0.94 20.72 29.86
CA GLY A 180 0.08 21.24 30.91
C GLY A 180 0.78 21.35 32.26
N LYS A 181 1.67 20.40 32.56
CA LYS A 181 2.37 20.32 33.85
C LYS A 181 3.85 19.94 33.75
N ILE A 182 4.32 19.23 32.72
CA ILE A 182 5.66 18.61 32.77
C ILE A 182 6.73 19.31 31.94
N SER A 183 6.43 19.73 30.72
CA SER A 183 7.45 20.27 29.83
C SER A 183 8.05 21.56 30.38
N THR A 184 9.38 21.57 30.44
CA THR A 184 10.21 22.74 30.80
C THR A 184 10.46 23.65 29.60
N HIS A 185 10.44 23.09 28.40
CA HIS A 185 10.67 23.77 27.12
C HIS A 185 9.61 23.32 26.12
N ALA A 186 9.43 24.08 25.04
CA ALA A 186 8.65 23.65 23.89
C ALA A 186 9.27 24.17 22.60
N VAL A 187 9.06 23.43 21.50
CA VAL A 187 9.14 24.02 20.17
C VAL A 187 7.78 24.64 19.86
N VAL A 188 7.73 25.96 19.83
CA VAL A 188 6.54 26.78 19.59
C VAL A 188 6.51 27.18 18.12
N TYR A 189 5.39 26.93 17.44
CA TYR A 189 5.21 27.42 16.07
C TYR A 189 4.47 28.74 16.07
N ALA A 190 5.04 29.75 15.43
CA ALA A 190 4.52 31.12 15.42
C ALA A 190 4.79 31.80 14.07
N ARG A 191 4.03 32.83 13.75
CA ARG A 191 4.24 33.70 12.59
C ARG A 191 5.51 34.53 12.80
N LEU A 192 6.51 34.32 11.95
CA LEU A 192 7.76 35.07 11.99
C LEU A 192 7.54 36.47 11.43
N ILE A 193 7.77 37.50 12.25
CA ILE A 193 7.66 38.90 11.85
C ILE A 193 9.03 39.57 12.00
N THR A 194 9.57 40.11 10.92
CA THR A 194 10.79 40.93 10.94
C THR A 194 10.68 42.04 9.91
N ASP A 195 11.21 43.22 10.21
CA ASP A 195 11.08 44.43 9.38
C ASP A 195 9.62 44.76 9.00
N GLY A 196 8.68 44.52 9.93
CA GLY A 196 7.24 44.71 9.71
C GLY A 196 6.57 43.73 8.74
N GLN A 197 7.32 42.77 8.19
CA GLN A 197 6.82 41.78 7.24
C GLN A 197 6.62 40.41 7.92
N ASP A 198 5.54 39.74 7.57
CA ASP A 198 5.23 38.37 7.97
C ASP A 198 5.78 37.36 6.95
N TYR A 199 6.58 36.41 7.44
CA TYR A 199 7.25 35.37 6.66
C TYR A 199 6.63 33.98 6.87
N GLY A 200 5.48 33.89 7.55
CA GLY A 200 4.77 32.65 7.82
C GLY A 200 5.32 31.88 9.02
N VAL A 201 4.89 30.63 9.15
CA VAL A 201 5.05 29.85 10.37
C VAL A 201 6.46 29.24 10.50
N HIS A 202 7.11 29.49 11.62
CA HIS A 202 8.43 28.97 11.97
C HIS A 202 8.44 28.38 13.39
N GLY A 203 9.40 27.50 13.67
CA GLY A 203 9.59 26.88 14.99
C GLY A 203 10.59 27.63 15.86
N PHE A 204 10.26 27.83 17.14
CA PHE A 204 11.07 28.54 18.12
C PHE A 204 11.16 27.72 19.40
N ILE A 205 12.37 27.48 19.91
CA ILE A 205 12.54 26.87 21.23
C ILE A 205 12.22 27.95 22.27
N VAL A 206 11.29 27.67 23.18
CA VAL A 206 10.92 28.57 24.27
C VAL A 206 11.01 27.80 25.58
N GLN A 207 11.73 28.35 26.55
CA GLN A 207 11.70 27.84 27.91
C GLN A 207 10.37 28.27 28.57
N LEU A 208 9.64 27.29 29.11
CA LEU A 208 8.32 27.49 29.70
C LEU A 208 8.38 27.60 31.22
N ARG A 209 9.29 26.86 31.83
CA ARG A 209 9.38 26.72 33.29
C ARG A 209 10.84 26.81 33.74
N SER A 210 11.02 27.31 34.96
CA SER A 210 12.30 27.26 35.66
C SER A 210 12.76 25.80 35.83
N LEU A 211 14.05 25.55 35.64
CA LEU A 211 14.62 24.21 35.85
C LEU A 211 14.87 23.90 37.33
N ASP A 212 14.78 24.90 38.21
CA ASP A 212 15.05 24.75 39.64
C ASP A 212 13.77 24.40 40.43
N ASP A 213 12.68 25.15 40.21
CA ASP A 213 11.44 25.05 41.00
C ASP A 213 10.20 24.71 40.15
N HIS A 214 10.36 24.57 38.83
CA HIS A 214 9.32 24.22 37.87
C HIS A 214 8.19 25.26 37.73
N LEU A 215 8.34 26.46 38.30
CA LEU A 215 7.36 27.54 38.14
C LEU A 215 7.37 28.07 36.70
N PRO A 216 6.21 28.46 36.14
CA PRO A 216 6.15 29.14 34.86
C PRO A 216 7.03 30.40 34.84
N LEU A 217 7.76 30.61 33.75
CA LEU A 217 8.58 31.83 33.60
C LEU A 217 7.70 33.09 33.41
N PRO A 218 8.24 34.30 33.64
CA PRO A 218 7.50 35.54 33.44
C PRO A 218 6.87 35.64 32.03
N GLY A 219 5.63 36.13 31.95
CA GLY A 219 4.88 36.24 30.70
C GLY A 219 4.28 34.92 30.19
N ILE A 220 4.49 33.79 30.88
CA ILE A 220 3.98 32.48 30.48
C ILE A 220 2.78 32.08 31.33
N THR A 221 1.64 31.86 30.66
CA THR A 221 0.46 31.24 31.27
C THR A 221 0.32 29.82 30.73
N VAL A 222 0.37 28.80 31.59
CA VAL A 222 0.32 27.38 31.19
C VAL A 222 -0.56 26.54 32.13
N GLY A 223 -1.33 25.61 31.56
CA GLY A 223 -2.25 24.76 32.32
C GLY A 223 -2.65 23.47 31.60
N ASP A 224 -3.33 22.56 32.30
CA ASP A 224 -3.94 21.35 31.70
C ASP A 224 -5.33 21.71 31.14
N ILE A 225 -5.69 21.18 29.98
CA ILE A 225 -6.97 21.50 29.30
C ILE A 225 -8.18 20.74 29.86
N GLY A 226 -7.95 19.76 30.73
CA GLY A 226 -8.99 19.01 31.43
C GLY A 226 -9.10 17.52 31.09
N THR A 227 -10.23 16.97 31.53
CA THR A 227 -10.60 15.56 31.34
C THR A 227 -10.94 15.30 29.87
N LYS A 228 -10.45 14.17 29.36
CA LYS A 228 -10.65 13.72 27.97
C LYS A 228 -11.50 12.45 27.95
N PHE A 229 -11.90 12.04 26.76
CA PHE A 229 -12.75 10.87 26.55
C PHE A 229 -12.14 9.56 27.12
N GLY A 230 -12.98 8.73 27.74
CA GLY A 230 -12.63 7.42 28.32
C GLY A 230 -12.07 7.45 29.74
N ASN A 231 -12.19 6.32 30.46
CA ASN A 231 -11.52 6.11 31.75
C ASN A 231 -10.08 5.66 31.52
N GLY A 232 -9.11 6.22 32.25
CA GLY A 232 -7.70 6.00 31.91
C GLY A 232 -7.36 6.70 30.59
N ALA A 233 -6.90 5.95 29.58
CA ALA A 233 -6.63 6.46 28.24
C ALA A 233 -5.73 7.73 28.26
N TYR A 234 -6.02 8.73 27.43
CA TYR A 234 -5.28 9.99 27.39
C TYR A 234 -5.38 10.82 28.68
N ASN A 235 -6.19 10.45 29.67
CA ASN A 235 -6.21 11.18 30.95
C ASN A 235 -4.90 11.01 31.75
N THR A 236 -4.02 10.09 31.39
CA THR A 236 -2.65 10.04 31.92
C THR A 236 -1.75 11.13 31.34
N MET A 237 -2.09 11.67 30.17
CA MET A 237 -1.39 12.77 29.51
C MET A 237 -1.88 14.13 30.01
N ASP A 238 -0.95 15.06 30.25
CA ASP A 238 -1.21 16.47 30.56
C ASP A 238 -1.24 17.34 29.30
N ASN A 239 -2.19 17.08 28.40
CA ASN A 239 -2.45 17.98 27.27
C ASN A 239 -2.71 19.40 27.79
N GLY A 240 -1.97 20.37 27.24
CA GLY A 240 -1.89 21.70 27.83
C GLY A 240 -2.49 22.83 27.00
N VAL A 241 -2.68 23.95 27.69
CA VAL A 241 -2.90 25.28 27.13
C VAL A 241 -1.69 26.16 27.46
N LEU A 242 -1.29 27.04 26.53
CA LEU A 242 -0.18 27.97 26.71
C LEU A 242 -0.45 29.31 26.03
N GLN A 243 -0.24 30.40 26.77
CA GLN A 243 -0.30 31.78 26.27
C GLN A 243 0.99 32.52 26.61
N PHE A 244 1.40 33.40 25.70
CA PHE A 244 2.58 34.25 25.85
C PHE A 244 2.18 35.72 25.92
N ASP A 245 2.62 36.39 26.97
CA ASP A 245 2.56 37.85 27.09
C ASP A 245 3.96 38.41 26.84
N HIS A 246 4.23 38.79 25.58
CA HIS A 246 5.47 39.41 25.10
C HIS A 246 6.76 38.75 25.64
N VAL A 247 6.80 37.42 25.60
CA VAL A 247 7.92 36.62 26.12
C VAL A 247 9.12 36.76 25.20
N ARG A 248 10.27 37.13 25.76
CA ARG A 248 11.50 37.33 24.99
C ARG A 248 12.35 36.07 24.98
N ILE A 249 12.83 35.68 23.80
CA ILE A 249 13.81 34.61 23.61
C ILE A 249 14.97 35.11 22.75
N PRO A 250 16.21 34.65 22.99
CA PRO A 250 17.33 34.94 22.11
C PRO A 250 17.06 34.57 20.65
N ARG A 251 17.61 35.34 19.70
CA ARG A 251 17.46 35.08 18.26
C ARG A 251 17.89 33.67 17.87
N ASP A 252 18.95 33.12 18.47
CA ASP A 252 19.46 31.78 18.20
C ASP A 252 18.53 30.64 18.67
N GLN A 253 17.38 30.95 19.26
CA GLN A 253 16.35 29.96 19.62
C GLN A 253 15.30 29.72 18.52
N MET A 254 15.28 30.51 17.45
CA MET A 254 14.55 30.16 16.22
C MET A 254 15.23 28.99 15.52
N LEU A 255 14.52 27.96 15.10
CA LEU A 255 15.08 26.81 14.37
C LEU A 255 15.50 27.22 12.95
N MET A 256 16.82 27.32 12.72
CA MET A 256 17.38 28.07 11.59
C MET A 256 17.96 27.23 10.45
N ARG A 257 17.71 25.91 10.41
CA ARG A 257 18.30 25.03 9.38
C ARG A 257 17.87 25.39 7.96
N LEU A 258 16.63 25.83 7.79
CA LEU A 258 15.98 26.04 6.48
C LEU A 258 15.81 27.51 6.12
N SER A 259 15.79 28.37 7.14
CA SER A 259 15.54 29.80 7.03
C SER A 259 16.13 30.47 8.24
N GLN A 260 16.77 31.61 8.04
CA GLN A 260 17.57 32.31 9.03
C GLN A 260 17.10 33.74 9.16
N VAL A 261 17.30 34.31 10.35
CA VAL A 261 17.18 35.75 10.59
C VAL A 261 18.54 36.24 11.07
N THR A 262 19.12 37.17 10.33
CA THR A 262 20.41 37.79 10.71
C THR A 262 20.22 38.73 11.89
N LYS A 263 21.33 39.18 12.50
CA LYS A 263 21.29 40.17 13.59
C LYS A 263 20.65 41.49 13.17
N GLU A 264 20.76 41.84 11.89
CA GLU A 264 20.16 43.04 11.30
C GLU A 264 18.67 42.85 10.99
N GLY A 265 18.09 41.67 11.27
CA GLY A 265 16.69 41.36 11.01
C GLY A 265 16.36 40.95 9.58
N LYS A 266 17.38 40.63 8.77
CA LYS A 266 17.14 40.16 7.40
C LYS A 266 16.76 38.68 7.40
N TYR A 267 15.66 38.35 6.74
CA TYR A 267 15.25 36.98 6.49
C TYR A 267 15.98 36.39 5.29
N ILE A 268 16.61 35.23 5.47
CA ILE A 268 17.43 34.56 4.47
C ILE A 268 17.01 33.10 4.38
N HIS A 269 16.79 32.59 3.16
CA HIS A 269 16.66 31.16 2.95
C HIS A 269 18.03 30.49 2.96
N SER A 270 18.14 29.39 3.70
CA SER A 270 19.36 28.58 3.66
C SER A 270 19.47 27.83 2.33
N ASP A 271 20.66 27.33 2.04
CA ASP A 271 20.91 26.43 0.91
C ASP A 271 20.29 25.04 1.09
N VAL A 272 19.76 24.73 2.29
CA VAL A 272 19.09 23.46 2.59
C VAL A 272 17.68 23.44 1.97
N PRO A 273 17.36 22.42 1.14
CA PRO A 273 16.03 22.26 0.54
C PRO A 273 14.92 22.16 1.60
N ARG A 274 13.89 23.02 1.51
CA ARG A 274 12.74 23.01 2.45
C ARG A 274 11.96 21.70 2.44
N GLN A 275 12.04 20.97 1.33
CA GLN A 275 11.48 19.65 1.13
C GLN A 275 11.95 18.63 2.17
N LEU A 276 13.11 18.84 2.80
CA LEU A 276 13.65 17.95 3.84
C LEU A 276 12.77 17.89 5.11
N VAL A 277 11.95 18.91 5.39
CA VAL A 277 11.00 18.90 6.52
C VAL A 277 9.98 17.77 6.40
N TYR A 278 9.58 17.45 5.17
CA TYR A 278 8.60 16.41 4.90
C TYR A 278 9.07 15.04 5.40
N GLY A 279 10.39 14.80 5.50
CA GLY A 279 10.93 13.56 6.06
C GLY A 279 10.44 13.28 7.48
N THR A 280 10.31 14.31 8.33
CA THR A 280 9.81 14.13 9.72
C THR A 280 8.33 13.75 9.72
N MET A 281 7.52 14.42 8.89
CA MET A 281 6.08 14.12 8.78
C MET A 281 5.82 12.73 8.18
N VAL A 282 6.57 12.32 7.16
CA VAL A 282 6.49 10.99 6.54
C VAL A 282 6.80 9.90 7.58
N TYR A 283 7.85 10.10 8.37
CA TYR A 283 8.21 9.19 9.47
C TYR A 283 7.07 9.05 10.50
N VAL A 284 6.54 10.17 10.99
CA VAL A 284 5.46 10.16 11.99
C VAL A 284 4.18 9.51 11.45
N ARG A 285 3.82 9.75 10.19
CA ARG A 285 2.65 9.07 9.59
C ARG A 285 2.87 7.57 9.42
N GLN A 286 4.10 7.15 9.11
CA GLN A 286 4.46 5.73 9.05
C GLN A 286 4.28 5.04 10.41
N THR A 287 4.70 5.67 11.51
CA THR A 287 4.52 5.10 12.85
C THR A 287 3.05 4.99 13.23
N ILE A 288 2.22 5.99 12.87
CA ILE A 288 0.76 5.95 13.11
C ILE A 288 0.10 4.78 12.37
N VAL A 289 0.48 4.51 11.11
CA VAL A 289 -0.04 3.35 10.36
C VAL A 289 0.38 2.03 11.02
N ALA A 290 1.62 1.93 11.50
CA ALA A 290 2.06 0.78 12.27
C ALA A 290 1.27 0.62 13.58
N ASP A 291 0.96 1.71 14.28
CA ASP A 291 0.17 1.70 15.50
C ASP A 291 -1.30 1.35 15.26
N ALA A 292 -1.86 1.68 14.11
CA ALA A 292 -3.19 1.21 13.68
C ALA A 292 -3.27 -0.32 13.66
N SER A 293 -2.29 -0.99 13.04
CA SER A 293 -2.24 -2.47 13.02
C SER A 293 -2.15 -3.07 14.44
N ARG A 294 -1.38 -2.43 15.33
CA ARG A 294 -1.18 -2.87 16.72
C ARG A 294 -2.44 -2.68 17.57
N ALA A 295 -3.13 -1.56 17.43
CA ALA A 295 -4.36 -1.29 18.16
C ALA A 295 -5.50 -2.20 17.69
N LEU A 296 -5.67 -2.37 16.37
CA LEU A 296 -6.69 -3.26 15.81
C LEU A 296 -6.47 -4.71 16.23
N SER A 297 -5.23 -5.21 16.11
CA SER A 297 -4.90 -6.59 16.50
C SER A 297 -5.13 -6.87 17.99
N ARG A 298 -4.92 -5.90 18.88
CA ARG A 298 -5.28 -6.03 20.31
C ARG A 298 -6.80 -6.20 20.49
N ALA A 299 -7.60 -5.37 19.83
CA ALA A 299 -9.06 -5.46 19.92
C ALA A 299 -9.59 -6.78 19.33
N VAL A 300 -9.11 -7.15 18.14
CA VAL A 300 -9.45 -8.41 17.47
C VAL A 300 -9.03 -9.62 18.32
N CYS A 301 -7.84 -9.61 18.92
CA CYS A 301 -7.38 -10.69 19.80
C CYS A 301 -8.34 -10.91 20.98
N ILE A 302 -8.79 -9.82 21.63
CA ILE A 302 -9.77 -9.90 22.72
C ILE A 302 -11.10 -10.46 22.20
N ALA A 303 -11.63 -9.90 21.10
CA ALA A 303 -12.93 -10.30 20.57
C ALA A 303 -12.95 -11.73 20.04
N VAL A 304 -11.89 -12.20 19.35
CA VAL A 304 -11.76 -13.59 18.86
C VAL A 304 -11.74 -14.56 20.02
N ARG A 305 -10.88 -14.33 21.02
CA ARG A 305 -10.77 -15.21 22.19
C ARG A 305 -12.07 -15.24 22.99
N TYR A 306 -12.68 -14.09 23.22
CA TYR A 306 -13.97 -14.02 23.92
C TYR A 306 -15.08 -14.71 23.12
N SER A 307 -15.10 -14.57 21.80
CA SER A 307 -16.12 -15.20 20.94
C SER A 307 -15.99 -16.72 20.89
N ALA A 308 -14.77 -17.25 21.01
CA ALA A 308 -14.53 -18.69 21.12
C ALA A 308 -14.93 -19.24 22.50
N VAL A 309 -14.86 -18.44 23.57
CA VAL A 309 -15.31 -18.88 24.91
C VAL A 309 -16.82 -18.73 25.08
N ARG A 310 -17.38 -17.61 24.62
CA ARG A 310 -18.78 -17.26 24.86
C ARG A 310 -19.70 -18.19 24.07
N ARG A 311 -20.60 -18.86 24.78
CA ARG A 311 -21.70 -19.63 24.20
C ARG A 311 -23.02 -18.91 24.42
N GLN A 312 -23.90 -18.91 23.42
CA GLN A 312 -25.25 -18.34 23.52
C GLN A 312 -26.15 -18.89 22.40
N PHE A 313 -27.37 -19.28 22.73
CA PHE A 313 -28.37 -19.89 21.84
C PHE A 313 -27.90 -21.21 21.22
N GLY A 314 -28.69 -21.78 20.30
CA GLY A 314 -28.27 -22.88 19.45
C GLY A 314 -28.06 -24.23 20.15
N SER A 315 -28.48 -24.39 21.42
CA SER A 315 -28.42 -25.68 22.11
C SER A 315 -29.23 -26.73 21.37
N GLN A 316 -28.58 -27.83 21.01
CA GLN A 316 -29.23 -29.02 20.44
C GLN A 316 -29.39 -30.07 21.53
N ASN A 317 -30.63 -30.55 21.76
CA ASN A 317 -30.95 -31.66 22.65
C ASN A 317 -30.42 -31.56 24.09
N GLY A 318 -30.34 -30.35 24.65
CA GLY A 318 -29.83 -30.12 26.02
C GLY A 318 -28.30 -30.15 26.14
N GLY A 319 -27.57 -30.18 25.02
CA GLY A 319 -26.13 -29.98 24.97
C GLY A 319 -25.70 -28.53 25.21
N PRO A 320 -24.38 -28.26 25.29
CA PRO A 320 -23.85 -26.91 25.45
C PRO A 320 -24.31 -26.00 24.29
N GLU A 321 -24.59 -24.75 24.62
CA GLU A 321 -24.91 -23.71 23.63
C GLU A 321 -23.78 -23.53 22.60
N THR A 322 -24.11 -23.02 21.41
CA THR A 322 -23.13 -22.79 20.33
C THR A 322 -22.18 -21.66 20.70
N GLN A 323 -20.89 -21.79 20.35
CA GLN A 323 -19.92 -20.69 20.52
C GLN A 323 -20.32 -19.54 19.58
N VAL A 324 -20.27 -18.30 20.07
CA VAL A 324 -20.76 -17.18 19.27
C VAL A 324 -19.91 -16.96 18.01
N ILE A 325 -18.64 -17.39 18.01
CA ILE A 325 -17.76 -17.36 16.83
C ILE A 325 -18.25 -18.24 15.67
N ASP A 326 -19.12 -19.23 15.92
CA ASP A 326 -19.65 -20.12 14.89
C ASP A 326 -20.78 -19.47 14.08
N TYR A 327 -21.38 -18.39 14.60
CA TYR A 327 -22.41 -17.64 13.88
C TYR A 327 -21.81 -16.83 12.75
N LYS A 328 -22.38 -16.95 11.54
CA LYS A 328 -21.90 -16.23 10.36
C LYS A 328 -21.94 -14.71 10.51
N THR A 329 -22.87 -14.18 11.29
CA THR A 329 -22.92 -12.76 11.65
C THR A 329 -21.75 -12.32 12.53
N GLN A 330 -21.26 -13.18 13.42
CA GLN A 330 -20.07 -12.89 14.23
C GLN A 330 -18.82 -12.93 13.34
N GLN A 331 -18.72 -13.94 12.47
CA GLN A 331 -17.60 -14.11 11.53
C GLN A 331 -17.51 -12.93 10.53
N SER A 332 -18.63 -12.53 9.92
CA SER A 332 -18.65 -11.43 8.93
C SER A 332 -18.31 -10.07 9.52
N ARG A 333 -18.46 -9.88 10.84
CA ARG A 333 -18.09 -8.64 11.55
C ARG A 333 -16.66 -8.68 12.06
N LEU A 334 -16.15 -9.85 12.46
CA LEU A 334 -14.86 -10.00 13.13
C LEU A 334 -13.70 -10.38 12.20
N PHE A 335 -13.91 -11.31 11.27
CA PHE A 335 -12.83 -11.81 10.41
C PHE A 335 -12.31 -10.78 9.40
N PRO A 336 -13.14 -9.86 8.84
CA PRO A 336 -12.60 -8.75 8.06
C PRO A 336 -11.66 -7.86 8.88
N LEU A 337 -11.95 -7.61 10.16
CA LEU A 337 -11.08 -6.82 11.04
C LEU A 337 -9.76 -7.55 11.34
N LEU A 338 -9.79 -8.88 11.47
CA LEU A 338 -8.58 -9.70 11.56
C LEU A 338 -7.72 -9.57 10.29
N ALA A 339 -8.33 -9.67 9.11
CA ALA A 339 -7.63 -9.47 7.84
C ALA A 339 -7.05 -8.05 7.75
N SER A 340 -7.83 -7.02 8.09
CA SER A 340 -7.36 -5.62 8.12
C SER A 340 -6.18 -5.41 9.06
N ALA A 341 -6.12 -6.08 10.22
CA ALA A 341 -4.98 -5.96 11.13
C ALA A 341 -3.67 -6.43 10.46
N TYR A 342 -3.71 -7.52 9.69
CA TYR A 342 -2.55 -8.01 8.93
C TYR A 342 -2.24 -7.13 7.71
N ALA A 343 -3.25 -6.71 6.95
CA ALA A 343 -3.07 -5.81 5.81
C ALA A 343 -2.43 -4.48 6.25
N PHE A 344 -2.87 -3.91 7.38
CA PHE A 344 -2.30 -2.69 7.96
C PHE A 344 -0.87 -2.91 8.45
N ARG A 345 -0.56 -4.13 8.91
CA ARG A 345 0.81 -4.48 9.31
C ARG A 345 1.75 -4.50 8.10
N PHE A 346 1.33 -5.11 6.99
CA PHE A 346 2.13 -5.18 5.76
C PHE A 346 2.30 -3.81 5.09
N VAL A 347 1.24 -3.00 4.99
CA VAL A 347 1.36 -1.65 4.43
C VAL A 347 2.21 -0.73 5.32
N GLY A 348 2.18 -0.92 6.65
CA GLY A 348 3.06 -0.20 7.58
C GLY A 348 4.54 -0.55 7.41
N ASN A 349 4.85 -1.80 7.05
CA ASN A 349 6.21 -2.21 6.69
C ASN A 349 6.64 -1.62 5.34
N TRP A 350 5.75 -1.58 4.35
CA TRP A 350 6.03 -0.91 3.08
C TRP A 350 6.28 0.60 3.26
N LEU A 351 5.49 1.28 4.10
CA LEU A 351 5.73 2.69 4.42
C LEU A 351 7.08 2.91 5.12
N LYS A 352 7.56 1.94 5.90
CA LYS A 352 8.91 2.00 6.49
C LYS A 352 9.98 1.98 5.40
N TRP A 353 9.84 1.09 4.41
CA TRP A 353 10.71 1.07 3.24
C TRP A 353 10.63 2.39 2.45
N LEU A 354 9.41 2.90 2.21
CA LEU A 354 9.19 4.16 1.49
C LEU A 354 9.85 5.34 2.20
N TYR A 355 9.79 5.40 3.53
CA TYR A 355 10.48 6.41 4.31
C TYR A 355 12.00 6.35 4.12
N THR A 356 12.59 5.15 4.09
CA THR A 356 14.02 4.97 3.84
C THR A 356 14.41 5.43 2.43
N ASP A 357 13.69 4.98 1.40
CA ASP A 357 13.92 5.39 -0.01
C ASP A 357 13.83 6.92 -0.16
N VAL A 358 12.80 7.54 0.41
CA VAL A 358 12.61 8.99 0.32
C VAL A 358 13.69 9.75 1.07
N THR A 359 14.11 9.27 2.24
CA THR A 359 15.18 9.92 2.99
C THR A 359 16.50 9.90 2.21
N GLN A 360 16.83 8.79 1.56
CA GLN A 360 18.01 8.67 0.69
C GLN A 360 17.91 9.60 -0.52
N ARG A 361 16.76 9.61 -1.24
CA ARG A 361 16.52 10.52 -2.37
C ARG A 361 16.62 11.99 -1.98
N LEU A 362 16.03 12.37 -0.85
CA LEU A 362 16.08 13.74 -0.35
C LEU A 362 17.50 14.18 0.00
N GLN A 363 18.35 13.28 0.53
CA GLN A 363 19.77 13.55 0.77
C GLN A 363 20.54 13.73 -0.55
N ALA A 364 20.17 13.01 -1.60
CA ALA A 364 20.71 13.16 -2.95
C ALA A 364 20.12 14.35 -3.75
N GLY A 365 19.20 15.12 -3.16
CA GLY A 365 18.54 16.24 -3.84
C GLY A 365 17.47 15.83 -4.87
N ASP A 366 17.02 14.57 -4.87
CA ASP A 366 15.89 14.10 -5.67
C ASP A 366 14.57 14.30 -4.91
N PHE A 367 13.70 15.16 -5.47
CA PHE A 367 12.38 15.49 -4.92
C PHE A 367 11.23 14.92 -5.74
N ALA A 368 11.49 14.11 -6.77
CA ALA A 368 10.48 13.70 -7.75
C ALA A 368 9.34 12.87 -7.13
N THR A 369 9.65 12.00 -6.16
CA THR A 369 8.68 11.11 -5.51
C THR A 369 7.95 11.75 -4.33
N LEU A 370 8.38 12.94 -3.87
CA LEU A 370 7.86 13.56 -2.66
C LEU A 370 6.34 13.85 -2.69
N PRO A 371 5.73 14.33 -3.80
CA PRO A 371 4.29 14.54 -3.87
C PRO A 371 3.49 13.25 -3.66
N GLU A 372 3.95 12.15 -4.25
CA GLU A 372 3.32 10.84 -4.13
C GLU A 372 3.45 10.30 -2.70
N VAL A 373 4.64 10.40 -2.11
CA VAL A 373 4.91 9.94 -0.74
C VAL A 373 4.04 10.69 0.26
N HIS A 374 3.91 12.01 0.08
CA HIS A 374 3.03 12.82 0.89
C HIS A 374 1.57 12.35 0.79
N ALA A 375 1.07 12.12 -0.43
CA ALA A 375 -0.29 11.63 -0.66
C ALA A 375 -0.49 10.22 -0.07
N CYS A 376 0.41 9.28 -0.33
CA CYS A 376 0.33 7.91 0.19
C CYS A 376 0.32 7.89 1.72
N THR A 377 1.23 8.63 2.36
CA THR A 377 1.28 8.68 3.83
C THR A 377 0.07 9.38 4.45
N ALA A 378 -0.43 10.47 3.83
CA ALA A 378 -1.65 11.16 4.28
C ALA A 378 -2.86 10.23 4.21
N GLY A 379 -3.07 9.60 3.05
CA GLY A 379 -4.19 8.73 2.76
C GLY A 379 -4.19 7.46 3.61
N LEU A 380 -3.03 6.79 3.71
CA LEU A 380 -2.91 5.58 4.53
C LEU A 380 -3.06 5.87 6.01
N LYS A 381 -2.54 7.00 6.52
CA LYS A 381 -2.81 7.41 7.91
C LYS A 381 -4.31 7.58 8.11
N SER A 382 -4.99 8.30 7.23
CA SER A 382 -6.42 8.54 7.33
C SER A 382 -7.24 7.25 7.28
N LEU A 383 -7.03 6.42 6.26
CA LEU A 383 -7.77 5.18 6.06
C LEU A 383 -7.57 4.18 7.21
N THR A 384 -6.31 3.90 7.56
CA THR A 384 -6.01 2.87 8.58
C THR A 384 -6.46 3.29 9.98
N THR A 385 -6.41 4.59 10.31
CA THR A 385 -6.88 5.08 11.62
C THR A 385 -8.39 5.07 11.73
N SER A 386 -9.13 5.49 10.69
CA SER A 386 -10.59 5.41 10.67
C SER A 386 -11.09 3.97 10.82
N VAL A 387 -10.59 3.05 9.99
CA VAL A 387 -10.99 1.63 10.04
C VAL A 387 -10.62 0.99 11.37
N THR A 388 -9.47 1.34 11.95
CA THR A 388 -9.05 0.80 13.25
C THR A 388 -9.95 1.32 14.38
N ALA A 389 -10.29 2.61 14.39
CA ALA A 389 -11.17 3.17 15.42
C ALA A 389 -12.54 2.48 15.41
N ASP A 390 -13.15 2.36 14.23
CA ASP A 390 -14.43 1.66 14.05
C ASP A 390 -14.31 0.18 14.41
N GLY A 391 -13.23 -0.48 14.00
CA GLY A 391 -12.95 -1.88 14.28
C GLY A 391 -12.80 -2.18 15.78
N ILE A 392 -12.17 -1.29 16.55
CA ILE A 392 -12.05 -1.45 18.00
C ILE A 392 -13.43 -1.36 18.67
N GLU A 393 -14.25 -0.38 18.30
CA GLU A 393 -15.61 -0.23 18.83
C GLU A 393 -16.50 -1.39 18.39
N GLU A 394 -16.31 -1.92 17.18
CA GLU A 394 -17.03 -3.10 16.72
C GLU A 394 -16.64 -4.36 17.50
N CYS A 395 -15.35 -4.56 17.80
CA CYS A 395 -14.87 -5.60 18.71
C CYS A 395 -15.52 -5.51 20.10
N ARG A 396 -15.73 -4.27 20.60
CA ARG A 396 -16.46 -4.04 21.86
C ARG A 396 -17.91 -4.54 21.77
N LYS A 397 -18.62 -4.21 20.68
CA LYS A 397 -19.99 -4.70 20.44
C LYS A 397 -20.05 -6.22 20.27
N LEU A 398 -19.04 -6.83 19.63
CA LEU A 398 -18.93 -8.29 19.45
C LEU A 398 -18.78 -9.06 20.76
N CYS A 399 -18.30 -8.41 21.82
CA CYS A 399 -18.24 -8.98 23.18
C CYS A 399 -19.55 -8.82 23.99
N GLY A 400 -20.59 -8.26 23.38
CA GLY A 400 -21.90 -8.06 24.02
C GLY A 400 -21.83 -7.18 25.27
N GLY A 401 -22.69 -7.46 26.25
CA GLY A 401 -22.75 -6.68 27.50
C GLY A 401 -21.43 -6.64 28.28
N HIS A 402 -20.65 -7.73 28.29
CA HIS A 402 -19.37 -7.78 28.98
C HIS A 402 -18.29 -6.91 28.32
N GLY A 403 -18.39 -6.66 27.02
CA GLY A 403 -17.54 -5.71 26.31
C GLY A 403 -17.72 -4.26 26.78
N TYR A 404 -18.82 -3.94 27.47
CA TYR A 404 -19.04 -2.61 28.03
C TYR A 404 -18.31 -2.38 29.36
N LEU A 405 -17.85 -3.44 30.04
CA LEU A 405 -17.05 -3.32 31.25
C LEU A 405 -15.64 -2.83 30.91
N CYS A 406 -15.10 -1.90 31.70
CA CYS A 406 -13.72 -1.42 31.55
C CYS A 406 -12.69 -2.56 31.64
N SER A 407 -12.99 -3.61 32.41
CA SER A 407 -12.14 -4.81 32.55
C SER A 407 -12.02 -5.65 31.27
N SER A 408 -12.87 -5.43 30.27
CA SER A 408 -12.69 -6.03 28.93
C SER A 408 -11.51 -5.44 28.17
N GLY A 409 -11.03 -4.25 28.58
CA GLY A 409 -9.94 -3.51 27.92
C GLY A 409 -10.36 -2.74 26.66
N LEU A 410 -11.49 -3.08 26.04
CA LEU A 410 -11.95 -2.47 24.78
C LEU A 410 -12.40 -1.00 24.92
N PRO A 411 -13.14 -0.58 25.98
CA PRO A 411 -13.51 0.82 26.15
C PRO A 411 -12.32 1.77 26.28
N GLU A 412 -11.30 1.38 27.05
CA GLU A 412 -10.07 2.18 27.17
C GLU A 412 -9.29 2.17 25.86
N LEU A 413 -9.17 1.02 25.19
CA LEU A 413 -8.47 0.90 23.92
C LEU A 413 -9.08 1.79 22.83
N PHE A 414 -10.40 1.87 22.73
CA PHE A 414 -11.07 2.78 21.80
C PHE A 414 -10.77 4.25 22.17
N ALA A 415 -10.96 4.60 23.44
CA ALA A 415 -10.80 5.98 23.90
C ALA A 415 -9.36 6.50 23.79
N VAL A 416 -8.36 5.63 23.97
CA VAL A 416 -6.95 6.00 23.80
C VAL A 416 -6.56 6.07 22.33
N TYR A 417 -7.20 5.31 21.45
CA TYR A 417 -6.82 5.23 20.04
C TYR A 417 -7.50 6.29 19.16
N VAL A 418 -8.77 6.62 19.40
CA VAL A 418 -9.56 7.53 18.54
C VAL A 418 -8.92 8.90 18.26
N PRO A 419 -8.06 9.50 19.12
CA PRO A 419 -7.34 10.72 18.75
C PRO A 419 -6.48 10.60 17.49
N ALA A 420 -6.07 9.39 17.10
CA ALA A 420 -5.32 9.13 15.87
C ALA A 420 -6.04 9.57 14.59
N CYS A 421 -7.37 9.70 14.63
CA CYS A 421 -8.17 10.21 13.52
C CYS A 421 -8.09 11.75 13.38
N THR A 422 -7.48 12.45 14.34
CA THR A 422 -7.46 13.93 14.39
C THR A 422 -6.05 14.50 14.47
N TYR A 423 -5.18 13.95 15.33
CA TYR A 423 -3.80 14.44 15.40
C TYR A 423 -3.02 14.09 14.13
N GLU A 424 -1.96 14.85 13.83
CA GLU A 424 -1.18 14.72 12.59
C GLU A 424 -2.00 14.88 11.30
N GLY A 425 -3.01 15.74 11.39
CA GLY A 425 -3.93 16.08 10.31
C GLY A 425 -5.26 15.36 10.47
N ASP A 426 -6.34 16.14 10.42
CA ASP A 426 -7.70 15.62 10.36
C ASP A 426 -7.85 14.66 9.16
N ASN A 427 -8.47 13.51 9.41
CA ASN A 427 -8.56 12.43 8.42
C ASN A 427 -9.23 12.87 7.10
N VAL A 428 -10.26 13.72 7.14
CA VAL A 428 -10.94 14.21 5.92
C VAL A 428 -10.04 15.21 5.20
N VAL A 429 -9.42 16.14 5.92
CA VAL A 429 -8.47 17.11 5.34
C VAL A 429 -7.29 16.40 4.67
N LEU A 430 -6.78 15.32 5.26
CA LEU A 430 -5.72 14.51 4.67
C LEU A 430 -6.17 13.80 3.39
N LEU A 431 -7.40 13.28 3.35
CA LEU A 431 -7.95 12.68 2.12
C LEU A 431 -8.14 13.72 1.01
N LEU A 432 -8.50 14.96 1.35
CA LEU A 432 -8.53 16.06 0.38
C LEU A 432 -7.13 16.38 -0.17
N GLN A 433 -6.05 16.23 0.61
CA GLN A 433 -4.67 16.35 0.08
C GLN A 433 -4.36 15.26 -0.94
N VAL A 434 -4.78 14.01 -0.67
CA VAL A 434 -4.67 12.90 -1.63
C VAL A 434 -5.49 13.19 -2.87
N ALA A 435 -6.70 13.69 -2.72
CA ALA A 435 -7.57 14.04 -3.84
C ALA A 435 -6.92 15.11 -4.74
N ARG A 436 -6.29 16.16 -4.17
CA ARG A 436 -5.53 17.15 -4.95
C ARG A 436 -4.38 16.51 -5.72
N PHE A 437 -3.65 15.57 -5.10
CA PHE A 437 -2.60 14.80 -5.79
C PHE A 437 -3.20 14.00 -6.95
N LEU A 438 -4.31 13.28 -6.74
CA LEU A 438 -4.98 12.50 -7.77
C LEU A 438 -5.49 13.38 -8.92
N MET A 439 -6.12 14.53 -8.62
CA MET A 439 -6.58 15.47 -9.66
C MET A 439 -5.43 15.99 -10.50
N LYS A 440 -4.30 16.31 -9.86
CA LYS A 440 -3.07 16.70 -10.56
C LYS A 440 -2.55 15.57 -11.44
N THR A 441 -2.51 14.33 -10.95
CA THR A 441 -2.06 13.17 -11.75
C THR A 441 -3.01 12.86 -12.90
N VAL A 442 -4.33 12.98 -12.70
CA VAL A 442 -5.34 12.80 -13.75
C VAL A 442 -5.23 13.90 -14.81
N SER A 443 -4.98 15.16 -14.42
CA SER A 443 -4.77 16.25 -15.38
C SER A 443 -3.53 16.06 -16.28
N GLN A 444 -2.60 15.20 -15.87
CA GLN A 444 -1.41 14.85 -16.65
C GLN A 444 -1.67 13.72 -17.65
N LEU A 445 -2.86 13.10 -17.65
CA LEU A 445 -3.22 12.10 -18.65
C LEU A 445 -3.24 12.71 -20.05
N GLY A 446 -2.53 12.08 -20.98
CA GLY A 446 -2.35 12.59 -22.35
C GLY A 446 -1.25 13.64 -22.52
N SER A 447 -0.62 14.12 -21.43
CA SER A 447 0.47 15.12 -21.48
C SER A 447 1.87 14.55 -21.77
N GLY A 448 1.99 13.23 -21.98
CA GLY A 448 3.27 12.53 -22.19
C GLY A 448 4.05 12.18 -20.90
N THR A 449 3.64 12.72 -19.74
CA THR A 449 4.19 12.35 -18.43
C THR A 449 3.50 11.10 -17.91
N LYS A 450 4.22 9.97 -17.78
CA LYS A 450 3.66 8.73 -17.23
C LYS A 450 3.61 8.77 -15.70
N PRO A 451 2.43 8.55 -15.07
CA PRO A 451 2.34 8.34 -13.63
C PRO A 451 3.24 7.18 -13.18
N THR A 452 3.82 7.29 -11.99
CA THR A 452 4.71 6.26 -11.41
C THR A 452 4.26 5.87 -10.00
N GLY A 453 4.91 4.87 -9.42
CA GLY A 453 4.65 4.41 -8.05
C GLY A 453 3.23 3.89 -7.84
N ALA A 454 2.63 4.22 -6.70
CA ALA A 454 1.26 3.89 -6.31
C ALA A 454 0.20 4.48 -7.25
N ALA A 455 0.53 5.51 -8.03
CA ALA A 455 -0.36 6.11 -9.03
C ALA A 455 -0.13 5.59 -10.46
N ALA A 456 0.79 4.63 -10.66
CA ALA A 456 1.13 4.10 -11.99
C ALA A 456 -0.08 3.53 -12.74
N TYR A 457 -1.04 2.94 -12.03
CA TYR A 457 -2.28 2.41 -12.61
C TYR A 457 -3.12 3.50 -13.32
N ILE A 458 -3.00 4.77 -12.93
CA ILE A 458 -3.66 5.89 -13.61
C ILE A 458 -3.16 6.02 -15.06
N GLY A 459 -1.91 5.64 -15.34
CA GLY A 459 -1.39 5.57 -16.71
C GLY A 459 -2.14 4.58 -17.61
N LYS A 460 -2.78 3.55 -17.03
CA LYS A 460 -3.62 2.57 -17.73
C LYS A 460 -5.08 3.01 -17.81
N ALA A 461 -5.39 4.28 -17.57
CA ALA A 461 -6.77 4.75 -17.48
C ALA A 461 -7.60 4.43 -18.72
N GLU A 462 -7.03 4.46 -19.93
CA GLU A 462 -7.76 4.10 -21.16
C GLU A 462 -8.34 2.68 -21.10
N TYR A 463 -7.53 1.72 -20.64
CA TYR A 463 -7.96 0.34 -20.44
C TYR A 463 -8.88 0.19 -19.22
N LEU A 464 -8.48 0.70 -18.05
CA LEU A 464 -9.21 0.55 -16.79
C LEU A 464 -10.57 1.26 -16.77
N LEU A 465 -10.72 2.33 -17.57
CA LEU A 465 -12.01 2.99 -17.76
C LEU A 465 -12.94 2.20 -18.71
N GLN A 466 -12.49 1.08 -19.27
CA GLN A 466 -13.26 0.27 -20.20
C GLN A 466 -13.25 -1.23 -19.84
N CYS A 467 -12.45 -1.64 -18.84
CA CYS A 467 -12.33 -3.03 -18.43
C CYS A 467 -13.66 -3.56 -17.90
N LYS A 468 -13.90 -4.86 -18.13
CA LYS A 468 -15.05 -5.60 -17.62
C LYS A 468 -14.53 -6.64 -16.65
N CYS A 469 -15.19 -6.75 -15.49
CA CYS A 469 -14.86 -7.78 -14.51
C CYS A 469 -15.17 -9.15 -15.13
N ASN A 470 -14.14 -9.98 -15.30
CA ASN A 470 -14.25 -11.30 -15.92
C ASN A 470 -14.59 -12.41 -14.91
N VAL A 471 -15.00 -12.05 -13.69
CA VAL A 471 -15.37 -13.01 -12.62
C VAL A 471 -16.66 -13.75 -12.98
N GLN A 472 -16.64 -15.08 -12.93
CA GLN A 472 -17.78 -15.92 -13.29
C GLN A 472 -18.25 -16.85 -12.15
N LYS A 473 -17.39 -17.14 -11.19
CA LYS A 473 -17.60 -17.98 -10.01
C LYS A 473 -16.87 -17.39 -8.79
N ALA A 474 -17.16 -17.92 -7.60
CA ALA A 474 -16.61 -17.35 -6.37
C ALA A 474 -15.08 -17.47 -6.28
N GLU A 475 -14.51 -18.49 -6.91
CA GLU A 475 -13.06 -18.76 -6.88
C GLU A 475 -12.25 -17.73 -7.69
N ASP A 476 -12.83 -17.08 -8.72
CA ASP A 476 -12.15 -16.01 -9.47
C ASP A 476 -11.76 -14.84 -8.56
N TRP A 477 -12.56 -14.56 -7.53
CA TRP A 477 -12.29 -13.51 -6.53
C TRP A 477 -11.08 -13.84 -5.64
N LEU A 478 -10.50 -15.04 -5.74
CA LEU A 478 -9.27 -15.42 -5.07
C LEU A 478 -8.01 -15.11 -5.91
N ASN A 479 -8.16 -14.76 -7.20
CA ASN A 479 -7.06 -14.39 -8.07
C ASN A 479 -6.57 -12.95 -7.77
N PRO A 480 -5.30 -12.76 -7.33
CA PRO A 480 -4.74 -11.45 -7.02
C PRO A 480 -4.90 -10.41 -8.13
N SER A 481 -4.74 -10.79 -9.39
CA SER A 481 -4.81 -9.89 -10.55
C SER A 481 -6.23 -9.39 -10.80
N VAL A 482 -7.25 -10.22 -10.57
CA VAL A 482 -8.67 -9.85 -10.68
C VAL A 482 -9.06 -8.86 -9.60
N ILE A 483 -8.63 -9.10 -8.36
CA ILE A 483 -8.84 -8.17 -7.25
C ILE A 483 -8.13 -6.84 -7.54
N LEU A 484 -6.87 -6.89 -8.00
CA LEU A 484 -6.11 -5.67 -8.30
C LEU A 484 -6.74 -4.86 -9.43
N GLU A 485 -7.10 -5.47 -10.55
CA GLU A 485 -7.76 -4.78 -11.67
C GLU A 485 -9.09 -4.15 -11.23
N ALA A 486 -9.88 -4.84 -10.41
CA ALA A 486 -11.13 -4.30 -9.87
C ALA A 486 -10.91 -3.04 -9.01
N PHE A 487 -9.89 -3.06 -8.14
CA PHE A 487 -9.54 -1.91 -7.30
C PHE A 487 -8.88 -0.77 -8.10
N GLU A 488 -8.01 -1.08 -9.06
CA GLU A 488 -7.38 -0.11 -9.98
C GLU A 488 -8.46 0.60 -10.82
N ALA A 489 -9.39 -0.16 -11.41
CA ALA A 489 -10.49 0.36 -12.21
C ALA A 489 -11.43 1.25 -11.38
N ARG A 490 -11.81 0.81 -10.17
CA ARG A 490 -12.62 1.62 -9.24
C ARG A 490 -11.93 2.94 -8.91
N ALA A 491 -10.66 2.90 -8.52
CA ALA A 491 -9.95 4.09 -8.09
C ALA A 491 -9.71 5.10 -9.24
N VAL A 492 -9.34 4.62 -10.43
CA VAL A 492 -9.19 5.49 -11.63
C VAL A 492 -10.54 6.07 -12.05
N ARG A 493 -11.62 5.28 -12.00
CA ARG A 493 -12.96 5.76 -12.36
C ARG A 493 -13.38 6.94 -11.51
N LEU A 494 -13.30 6.78 -10.19
CA LEU A 494 -13.72 7.84 -9.26
C LEU A 494 -12.86 9.09 -9.43
N ALA A 495 -11.54 8.94 -9.57
CA ALA A 495 -10.63 10.08 -9.77
C ALA A 495 -10.91 10.82 -11.10
N VAL A 496 -11.15 10.10 -12.20
CA VAL A 496 -11.44 10.70 -13.50
C VAL A 496 -12.81 11.39 -13.51
N ILE A 497 -13.84 10.79 -12.89
CA ILE A 497 -15.16 11.43 -12.75
C ILE A 497 -15.04 12.74 -11.98
N CYS A 498 -14.32 12.75 -10.86
CA CYS A 498 -14.08 13.97 -10.08
C CYS A 498 -13.39 15.03 -10.93
N ALA A 499 -12.31 14.68 -11.65
CA ALA A 499 -11.58 15.62 -12.49
C ALA A 499 -12.45 16.21 -13.62
N GLN A 500 -13.27 15.38 -14.25
CA GLN A 500 -14.23 15.83 -15.27
C GLN A 500 -15.28 16.78 -14.69
N ASN A 501 -15.79 16.51 -13.49
CA ASN A 501 -16.77 17.38 -12.86
C ASN A 501 -16.14 18.71 -12.39
N ILE A 502 -14.90 18.69 -11.88
CA ILE A 502 -14.15 19.93 -11.55
C ILE A 502 -13.95 20.80 -12.79
N SER A 503 -13.66 20.21 -13.95
CA SER A 503 -13.48 20.97 -15.19
C SER A 503 -14.74 21.67 -15.70
N LYS A 504 -15.93 21.32 -15.17
CA LYS A 504 -17.21 21.96 -15.49
C LYS A 504 -17.52 23.15 -14.58
N ALA A 505 -16.83 23.28 -13.45
CA ALA A 505 -17.02 24.37 -12.51
C ALA A 505 -16.43 25.69 -13.05
N SER A 506 -16.94 26.82 -12.56
CA SER A 506 -16.51 28.16 -12.98
C SER A 506 -15.04 28.44 -12.64
N SER A 507 -14.53 27.84 -11.56
CA SER A 507 -13.11 27.80 -11.23
C SER A 507 -12.71 26.42 -10.68
N PRO A 508 -11.45 25.97 -10.88
CA PRO A 508 -10.98 24.70 -10.34
C PRO A 508 -11.08 24.60 -8.81
N GLU A 509 -10.93 25.71 -8.09
CA GLU A 509 -10.99 25.72 -6.62
C GLU A 509 -12.43 25.64 -6.11
N GLU A 510 -13.37 26.31 -6.77
CA GLU A 510 -14.81 26.20 -6.47
C GLU A 510 -15.32 24.78 -6.75
N GLY A 511 -14.97 24.20 -7.90
CA GLY A 511 -15.30 22.81 -8.22
C GLY A 511 -14.67 21.80 -7.25
N PHE A 512 -13.45 22.07 -6.76
CA PHE A 512 -12.81 21.23 -5.74
C PHE A 512 -13.55 21.28 -4.40
N LEU A 513 -14.09 22.44 -4.00
CA LEU A 513 -14.85 22.61 -2.77
C LEU A 513 -16.23 21.95 -2.85
N GLU A 514 -16.95 22.17 -3.95
CA GLU A 514 -18.27 21.60 -4.21
C GLU A 514 -18.21 20.06 -4.24
N LEU A 515 -17.22 19.49 -4.91
CA LEU A 515 -17.03 18.04 -5.07
C LEU A 515 -16.21 17.40 -3.95
N SER A 516 -16.03 18.08 -2.81
CA SER A 516 -15.14 17.63 -1.74
C SER A 516 -15.52 16.25 -1.17
N ALA A 517 -16.81 15.90 -1.12
CA ALA A 517 -17.27 14.58 -0.71
C ALA A 517 -16.83 13.47 -1.70
N ASP A 518 -17.07 13.67 -3.00
CA ASP A 518 -16.68 12.72 -4.05
C ASP A 518 -15.15 12.56 -4.14
N LEU A 519 -14.43 13.66 -3.95
CA LEU A 519 -12.97 13.69 -3.91
C LEU A 519 -12.40 12.85 -2.76
N VAL A 520 -13.06 12.89 -1.59
CA VAL A 520 -12.71 12.05 -0.44
C VAL A 520 -12.95 10.57 -0.76
N GLU A 521 -14.06 10.22 -1.42
CA GLU A 521 -14.32 8.82 -1.83
C GLU A 521 -13.29 8.32 -2.85
N ALA A 522 -12.90 9.16 -3.83
CA ALA A 522 -11.84 8.83 -4.78
C ALA A 522 -10.48 8.61 -4.09
N ALA A 523 -10.15 9.44 -3.09
CA ALA A 523 -8.95 9.28 -2.28
C ALA A 523 -8.98 7.99 -1.45
N ILE A 524 -10.12 7.64 -0.83
CA ILE A 524 -10.27 6.38 -0.09
C ILE A 524 -10.06 5.18 -1.01
N ALA A 525 -10.69 5.16 -2.19
CA ALA A 525 -10.55 4.07 -3.15
C ALA A 525 -9.10 3.87 -3.60
N HIS A 526 -8.35 4.96 -3.81
CA HIS A 526 -6.91 4.90 -4.10
C HIS A 526 -6.11 4.30 -2.92
N CYS A 527 -6.42 4.67 -1.68
CA CYS A 527 -5.73 4.15 -0.51
C CYS A 527 -6.03 2.66 -0.25
N GLU A 528 -7.27 2.22 -0.48
CA GLU A 528 -7.65 0.80 -0.38
C GLU A 528 -6.90 -0.05 -1.40
N LEU A 529 -6.77 0.42 -2.65
CA LEU A 529 -5.95 -0.23 -3.68
C LEU A 529 -4.49 -0.40 -3.22
N ILE A 530 -3.89 0.63 -2.61
CA ILE A 530 -2.52 0.53 -2.10
C ILE A 530 -2.41 -0.62 -1.09
N ILE A 531 -3.34 -0.72 -0.13
CA ILE A 531 -3.29 -1.76 0.90
C ILE A 531 -3.38 -3.16 0.26
N VAL A 532 -4.34 -3.38 -0.64
CA VAL A 532 -4.55 -4.67 -1.33
C VAL A 532 -3.32 -5.06 -2.16
N SER A 533 -2.76 -4.14 -2.94
CA SER A 533 -1.57 -4.42 -3.78
C SER A 533 -0.34 -4.81 -2.95
N LYS A 534 -0.14 -4.19 -1.79
CA LYS A 534 1.04 -4.47 -0.95
C LYS A 534 0.92 -5.77 -0.17
N GLU A 535 -0.29 -6.18 0.21
CA GLU A 535 -0.52 -7.50 0.79
C GLU A 535 -0.14 -8.61 -0.22
N LEU A 536 -0.55 -8.45 -1.48
CA LEU A 536 -0.32 -9.43 -2.54
C LEU A 536 1.17 -9.54 -2.92
N LEU A 537 1.88 -8.41 -3.01
CA LEU A 537 3.31 -8.37 -3.35
C LEU A 537 4.25 -8.98 -2.28
N SER A 538 3.78 -9.18 -1.04
CA SER A 538 4.59 -9.72 0.05
C SER A 538 4.88 -11.23 -0.07
N LYS A 539 4.33 -11.94 -1.05
CA LYS A 539 4.33 -13.43 -1.11
C LYS A 539 5.33 -14.09 -2.08
N GLU A 540 6.06 -13.36 -2.94
CA GLU A 540 6.80 -13.99 -4.05
C GLU A 540 8.36 -13.75 -4.09
N TRP A 541 9.14 -14.83 -3.80
CA TRP A 541 10.43 -15.29 -4.43
C TRP A 541 11.85 -14.82 -3.98
N LYS A 542 12.80 -15.75 -3.66
CA LYS A 542 14.30 -15.52 -3.64
C LYS A 542 15.34 -16.65 -4.00
N ASP A 543 15.07 -17.97 -4.10
CA ASP A 543 16.16 -19.00 -3.94
C ASP A 543 16.76 -19.77 -5.16
N LEU A 544 16.15 -19.87 -6.35
CA LEU A 544 16.61 -20.81 -7.42
C LEU A 544 17.80 -20.35 -8.31
N PHE A 545 18.27 -19.11 -8.14
CA PHE A 545 19.21 -18.48 -9.08
C PHE A 545 20.64 -19.05 -9.03
N TRP A 546 21.11 -19.48 -7.86
CA TRP A 546 22.52 -19.83 -7.66
C TRP A 546 22.91 -21.23 -8.12
N GLU A 547 21.99 -22.19 -8.06
CA GLU A 547 22.22 -23.56 -8.52
C GLU A 547 22.37 -23.62 -10.06
N PHE A 548 21.61 -22.79 -10.78
CA PHE A 548 21.75 -22.58 -12.23
C PHE A 548 23.09 -21.98 -12.62
N SER A 549 23.54 -20.99 -11.86
CA SER A 549 24.81 -20.30 -12.12
C SER A 549 26.02 -21.23 -12.03
N GLU A 550 26.03 -22.19 -11.09
CA GLU A 550 27.14 -23.12 -10.88
C GLU A 550 27.29 -24.17 -12.01
N LEU A 551 26.19 -24.61 -12.63
CA LEU A 551 26.25 -25.51 -13.80
C LEU A 551 26.70 -24.82 -15.07
N TRP A 552 26.23 -23.58 -15.27
CA TRP A 552 26.55 -22.77 -16.43
C TRP A 552 28.05 -22.42 -16.52
N LEU A 553 28.75 -22.42 -15.39
CA LEU A 553 30.17 -22.08 -15.26
C LEU A 553 31.15 -23.23 -15.55
N GLN A 554 30.72 -24.38 -16.07
CA GLN A 554 31.65 -25.49 -16.41
C GLN A 554 32.42 -25.22 -17.73
N PRO A 555 33.73 -25.56 -17.81
CA PRO A 555 34.53 -25.28 -19.02
C PRO A 555 34.05 -26.08 -20.25
N ASP A 556 34.20 -25.49 -21.44
CA ASP A 556 34.05 -26.09 -22.78
C ASP A 556 32.64 -26.37 -23.35
N ARG A 557 31.54 -25.95 -22.68
CA ARG A 557 30.18 -26.15 -23.23
C ARG A 557 29.68 -25.02 -24.13
N ALA A 558 29.90 -23.77 -23.74
CA ALA A 558 29.42 -22.60 -24.48
C ALA A 558 30.36 -22.17 -25.63
N SER A 559 31.59 -22.68 -25.69
CA SER A 559 32.66 -22.22 -26.59
C SER A 559 32.46 -22.55 -28.08
N ASN A 560 31.63 -23.54 -28.40
CA ASN A 560 31.37 -23.97 -29.79
C ASN A 560 30.10 -23.38 -30.41
N CYS A 561 29.47 -22.44 -29.72
CA CYS A 561 28.12 -22.01 -30.05
C CYS A 561 28.11 -20.66 -30.78
N SER A 562 27.78 -20.69 -32.07
CA SER A 562 27.83 -19.54 -32.98
C SER A 562 26.46 -18.90 -33.28
N THR A 563 25.37 -19.42 -32.69
CA THR A 563 24.00 -18.91 -32.94
C THR A 563 23.16 -18.85 -31.65
N ALA A 564 22.21 -17.91 -31.59
CA ALA A 564 21.24 -17.77 -30.48
C ALA A 564 20.51 -19.08 -30.15
N ARG A 565 20.18 -19.83 -31.20
CA ARG A 565 19.48 -21.12 -31.11
C ARG A 565 20.31 -22.16 -30.36
N CYS A 566 21.58 -22.30 -30.72
CA CYS A 566 22.47 -23.22 -30.04
C CYS A 566 22.66 -22.83 -28.54
N CYS A 567 22.62 -21.53 -28.22
CA CYS A 567 22.73 -21.07 -26.83
C CYS A 567 21.50 -21.38 -26.00
N LEU A 568 20.32 -21.16 -26.60
CA LEU A 568 19.05 -21.56 -26.02
C LEU A 568 19.02 -23.07 -25.76
N GLU A 569 19.51 -23.89 -26.69
CA GLU A 569 19.63 -25.35 -26.52
C GLU A 569 20.55 -25.74 -25.35
N ILE A 570 21.66 -25.04 -25.13
CA ILE A 570 22.56 -25.29 -23.99
C ILE A 570 21.93 -24.83 -22.66
N ILE A 571 21.34 -23.62 -22.61
CA ILE A 571 20.61 -23.09 -21.43
C ILE A 571 19.49 -24.05 -21.03
N MET A 572 18.75 -24.54 -22.02
CA MET A 572 17.70 -25.52 -21.81
C MET A 572 18.25 -26.83 -21.27
N ASN A 573 19.30 -27.40 -21.87
CA ASN A 573 19.91 -28.65 -21.40
C ASN A 573 20.44 -28.55 -19.96
N ASP A 574 21.06 -27.42 -19.59
CA ASP A 574 21.57 -27.20 -18.24
C ASP A 574 20.43 -26.92 -17.23
N GLY A 575 19.41 -26.17 -17.63
CA GLY A 575 18.20 -25.98 -16.83
C GLY A 575 17.43 -27.29 -16.61
N HIS A 576 17.28 -28.11 -17.65
CA HIS A 576 16.74 -29.48 -17.58
C HIS A 576 17.55 -30.40 -16.66
N SER A 577 18.83 -30.09 -16.40
CA SER A 577 19.66 -30.89 -15.49
C SER A 577 19.52 -30.50 -14.01
N LEU A 578 18.96 -29.32 -13.71
CA LEU A 578 18.70 -28.81 -12.34
C LEU A 578 17.25 -28.91 -11.94
N LEU A 579 16.40 -28.80 -12.93
CA LEU A 579 14.97 -28.96 -12.83
C LEU A 579 14.65 -30.44 -13.09
N SER A 580 13.58 -30.97 -12.52
CA SER A 580 13.08 -32.28 -12.94
C SER A 580 12.73 -32.26 -14.43
N ASP A 581 12.70 -33.42 -15.11
CA ASP A 581 12.24 -33.54 -16.51
C ASP A 581 10.95 -32.74 -16.78
N HIS A 582 10.08 -32.72 -15.78
CA HIS A 582 8.81 -32.01 -15.78
C HIS A 582 8.97 -30.48 -15.71
N LEU A 583 9.75 -29.96 -14.75
CA LEU A 583 10.03 -28.53 -14.62
C LEU A 583 10.94 -28.00 -15.74
N GLY A 584 11.79 -28.85 -16.32
CA GLY A 584 12.65 -28.52 -17.44
C GLY A 584 11.88 -28.24 -18.73
N SER A 585 10.83 -29.02 -19.04
CA SER A 585 9.96 -28.74 -20.20
C SER A 585 9.21 -27.40 -20.08
N ILE A 586 8.86 -27.00 -18.86
CA ILE A 586 8.26 -25.70 -18.56
C ILE A 586 9.30 -24.58 -18.73
N PHE A 587 10.51 -24.79 -18.21
CA PHE A 587 11.61 -23.85 -18.33
C PHE A 587 11.98 -23.57 -19.81
N GLU A 588 12.03 -24.61 -20.64
CA GLU A 588 12.21 -24.52 -22.09
C GLU A 588 11.13 -23.66 -22.78
N PHE A 589 9.86 -23.88 -22.42
CA PHE A 589 8.75 -23.11 -22.98
C PHE A 589 8.80 -21.64 -22.54
N SER A 590 9.10 -21.37 -21.26
CA SER A 590 9.24 -20.01 -20.73
C SER A 590 10.43 -19.25 -21.33
N LEU A 591 11.55 -19.92 -21.59
CA LEU A 591 12.73 -19.31 -22.24
C LEU A 591 12.46 -18.94 -23.70
N THR A 592 11.70 -19.77 -24.42
CA THR A 592 11.37 -19.54 -25.83
C THR A 592 10.43 -18.33 -26.01
N LEU A 593 9.68 -17.96 -24.97
CA LEU A 593 8.74 -16.84 -24.97
C LEU A 593 9.36 -15.47 -24.59
N ARG A 594 10.56 -15.44 -24.00
CA ARG A 594 11.15 -14.21 -23.44
C ARG A 594 12.27 -13.66 -24.33
N SER A 595 12.13 -12.40 -24.79
CA SER A 595 13.13 -11.72 -25.64
C SER A 595 13.98 -10.66 -24.90
N ALA A 596 13.61 -10.21 -23.69
CA ALA A 596 14.37 -9.22 -22.90
C ALA A 596 14.06 -9.28 -21.39
N SER A 597 14.98 -8.80 -20.53
CA SER A 597 14.82 -8.73 -19.07
C SER A 597 15.10 -7.32 -18.51
N PRO A 598 14.13 -6.65 -17.87
CA PRO A 598 14.32 -5.34 -17.24
C PRO A 598 15.38 -5.33 -16.12
N ARG A 599 15.56 -6.46 -15.42
CA ARG A 599 16.54 -6.60 -14.33
C ARG A 599 17.98 -6.57 -14.84
N LEU A 600 18.25 -7.11 -16.04
CA LEU A 600 19.57 -7.03 -16.69
C LEU A 600 19.92 -5.60 -17.14
N ALA A 601 18.92 -4.77 -17.46
CA ALA A 601 19.15 -3.36 -17.79
C ALA A 601 19.60 -2.55 -16.57
N LEU A 602 19.02 -2.83 -15.40
CA LEU A 602 19.38 -2.18 -14.14
C LEU A 602 20.79 -2.57 -13.65
N TYR A 603 21.19 -3.84 -13.79
CA TYR A 603 22.56 -4.27 -13.45
C TYR A 603 23.63 -3.62 -14.33
N ARG A 604 23.31 -3.26 -15.59
CA ARG A 604 24.23 -2.50 -16.45
C ARG A 604 24.50 -1.09 -15.91
N GLN A 605 23.47 -0.41 -15.43
CA GLN A 605 23.61 0.94 -14.84
C GLN A 605 24.44 0.90 -13.56
N LEU A 606 24.15 -0.06 -12.66
CA LEU A 606 24.91 -0.23 -11.42
C LEU A 606 26.39 -0.58 -11.67
N ALA A 607 26.70 -1.23 -12.79
CA ALA A 607 28.06 -1.52 -13.19
C ALA A 607 28.82 -0.28 -13.68
N GLU A 608 28.15 0.62 -14.41
CA GLU A 608 28.71 1.92 -14.83
C GLU A 608 28.98 2.83 -13.62
N ASP A 609 28.08 2.83 -12.62
CA ASP A 609 28.23 3.58 -11.37
C ASP A 609 29.41 3.04 -10.52
N SER A 610 29.57 1.70 -10.45
CA SER A 610 30.70 1.06 -9.76
C SER A 610 32.05 1.47 -10.36
N LEU A 611 32.18 1.46 -11.70
CA LEU A 611 33.42 1.83 -12.39
C LEU A 611 33.76 3.32 -12.31
N SER A 612 32.75 4.20 -12.20
CA SER A 612 32.94 5.65 -12.14
C SER A 612 33.27 6.18 -10.74
N SER A 613 33.05 5.38 -9.70
CA SER A 613 33.28 5.77 -8.30
C SER A 613 34.76 5.79 -7.86
N PHE A 614 35.69 5.34 -8.71
CA PHE A 614 37.14 5.30 -8.42
C PHE A 614 37.95 6.03 -9.52
N PRO A 615 38.29 7.33 -9.37
CA PRO A 615 38.94 8.12 -10.40
C PRO A 615 40.44 7.83 -10.56
N VAL A 616 40.97 8.18 -11.74
CA VAL A 616 42.37 8.05 -12.16
C VAL A 616 43.16 9.30 -11.77
N ASP A 617 44.28 9.15 -11.08
CA ASP A 617 45.23 10.26 -10.85
C ASP A 617 45.94 10.63 -12.17
N ASP A 618 45.53 11.75 -12.78
CA ASP A 618 46.22 12.42 -13.89
C ASP A 618 47.03 13.62 -13.35
N GLU A 619 48.13 13.38 -12.64
CA GLU A 619 49.16 14.42 -12.46
C GLU A 619 50.58 13.85 -12.63
N VAL A 620 51.36 14.57 -13.46
CA VAL A 620 52.83 14.64 -13.62
C VAL A 620 53.25 14.47 -15.08
N ASN A 621 53.01 15.53 -15.84
CA ASN A 621 53.78 15.88 -17.04
C ASN A 621 54.40 17.26 -16.78
N SER A 622 55.52 17.33 -16.06
CA SER A 622 56.47 18.45 -16.20
C SER A 622 57.83 18.18 -15.54
N ILE A 623 58.88 18.45 -16.32
CA ILE A 623 60.26 18.84 -15.97
C ILE A 623 61.36 17.75 -15.90
N THR A 624 62.34 18.05 -16.75
CA THR A 624 63.63 17.46 -17.09
C THR A 624 64.75 17.60 -16.06
N ALA A 625 65.66 16.61 -16.10
CA ALA A 625 67.13 16.67 -15.89
C ALA A 625 67.73 16.92 -14.49
N GLY A 626 68.48 15.92 -13.99
CA GLY A 626 69.55 16.05 -12.99
C GLY A 626 69.60 14.94 -11.93
N SER A 627 70.62 14.09 -11.96
CA SER A 627 70.97 13.07 -10.94
C SER A 627 71.91 13.65 -9.84
N PRO A 628 72.34 12.87 -8.82
CA PRO A 628 71.59 12.01 -7.88
C PRO A 628 71.98 12.27 -6.39
N SER A 629 71.18 11.82 -5.43
CA SER A 629 71.69 11.23 -4.16
C SER A 629 70.56 10.63 -3.33
N ASP A 630 70.93 9.56 -2.62
CA ASP A 630 70.13 8.61 -1.86
C ASP A 630 69.26 9.23 -0.76
N ASP A 631 68.04 8.68 -0.59
CA ASP A 631 67.65 7.98 0.65
C ASP A 631 66.23 7.38 0.52
N LEU A 632 66.15 6.10 0.87
CA LEU A 632 65.00 5.37 1.43
C LEU A 632 63.58 5.74 0.92
N LYS A 633 63.06 4.98 -0.05
CA LYS A 633 61.62 4.71 -0.18
C LYS A 633 61.37 3.24 -0.52
N VAL A 634 60.50 2.63 0.30
CA VAL A 634 59.89 1.31 0.12
C VAL A 634 58.95 1.37 -1.08
N ASP A 635 59.07 0.40 -1.99
CA ASP A 635 58.27 0.26 -3.20
C ASP A 635 56.76 0.14 -2.89
N HIS A 636 56.02 1.22 -3.15
CA HIS A 636 54.60 1.14 -3.51
C HIS A 636 54.50 1.14 -5.04
N SER A 637 54.76 -0.01 -5.65
CA SER A 637 54.57 -0.22 -7.09
C SER A 637 53.33 -1.08 -7.35
N TYR A 638 52.14 -0.51 -7.24
CA TYR A 638 50.92 -1.05 -7.89
C TYR A 638 49.98 0.11 -8.28
N THR A 639 50.45 1.01 -9.15
CA THR A 639 49.56 1.89 -9.92
C THR A 639 49.80 1.64 -11.40
N THR A 640 49.02 0.73 -11.98
CA THR A 640 48.73 0.72 -13.41
C THR A 640 47.23 0.56 -13.60
N ASN A 641 46.66 1.52 -14.30
CA ASN A 641 45.25 1.76 -14.51
C ASN A 641 44.68 0.82 -15.62
N PRO A 642 43.69 -0.06 -15.36
CA PRO A 642 43.17 -1.00 -16.37
C PRO A 642 42.26 -0.35 -17.43
N LEU A 643 41.78 0.86 -17.19
CA LEU A 643 40.91 1.59 -18.14
C LEU A 643 41.62 1.96 -19.45
N LYS A 644 42.95 1.86 -19.54
CA LYS A 644 43.71 2.09 -20.78
C LYS A 644 44.10 0.82 -21.56
N SER A 645 43.90 -0.40 -21.03
CA SER A 645 44.24 -1.63 -21.77
C SER A 645 43.03 -2.37 -22.36
N GLY A 646 41.80 -2.17 -21.85
CA GLY A 646 40.63 -2.88 -22.40
C GLY A 646 40.67 -4.40 -22.17
N GLU A 647 41.46 -4.88 -21.19
CA GLU A 647 41.79 -6.31 -21.06
C GLU A 647 40.90 -7.10 -20.09
N SER A 648 40.22 -6.49 -19.11
CA SER A 648 39.39 -7.23 -18.14
C SER A 648 37.89 -6.96 -18.29
N CYS A 649 37.11 -8.04 -18.28
CA CYS A 649 35.67 -8.06 -18.55
C CYS A 649 34.80 -8.37 -17.33
N CYS A 650 35.43 -8.65 -16.20
CA CYS A 650 34.78 -8.91 -14.93
C CYS A 650 35.57 -8.20 -13.83
N TRP A 651 34.90 -7.68 -12.82
CA TRP A 651 35.56 -7.06 -11.67
C TRP A 651 34.75 -7.29 -10.41
N VAL A 652 35.45 -7.22 -9.27
CA VAL A 652 34.85 -7.31 -7.95
C VAL A 652 34.90 -5.94 -7.31
N ASP A 653 33.72 -5.46 -6.92
CA ASP A 653 33.56 -4.26 -6.13
C ASP A 653 33.52 -4.62 -4.65
N THR A 654 34.45 -4.05 -3.88
CA THR A 654 34.56 -4.23 -2.43
C THR A 654 34.16 -2.97 -1.65
N GLY A 655 33.76 -1.90 -2.34
CA GLY A 655 33.36 -0.61 -1.75
C GLY A 655 34.51 0.35 -1.56
N SER A 656 35.72 -0.17 -1.29
CA SER A 656 36.94 0.61 -1.16
C SER A 656 37.91 0.48 -2.33
N VAL A 657 37.84 -0.64 -3.07
CA VAL A 657 38.73 -0.95 -4.20
C VAL A 657 37.97 -1.81 -5.23
N LEU A 658 38.20 -1.53 -6.51
CA LEU A 658 37.81 -2.42 -7.61
C LEU A 658 38.95 -3.37 -7.95
N LEU A 659 38.65 -4.66 -7.99
CA LEU A 659 39.64 -5.72 -8.24
C LEU A 659 39.35 -6.34 -9.61
N PHE A 660 40.32 -6.25 -10.53
CA PHE A 660 40.13 -6.59 -11.94
C PHE A 660 40.80 -7.92 -12.33
N ASN A 661 41.58 -8.52 -11.43
CA ASN A 661 42.10 -9.88 -11.59
C ASN A 661 42.05 -10.70 -10.29
N VAL A 662 42.15 -12.02 -10.43
CA VAL A 662 42.07 -12.95 -9.30
C VAL A 662 43.26 -12.85 -8.31
N PRO A 663 44.51 -12.65 -8.75
CA PRO A 663 45.63 -12.41 -7.83
C PRO A 663 45.42 -11.20 -6.89
N GLU A 664 44.85 -10.11 -7.39
CA GLU A 664 44.44 -8.96 -6.57
C GLU A 664 43.36 -9.33 -5.54
N LEU A 665 42.36 -10.10 -5.96
CA LEU A 665 41.32 -10.61 -5.06
C LEU A 665 41.87 -11.52 -3.95
N LEU A 666 42.78 -12.43 -4.28
CA LEU A 666 43.41 -13.31 -3.31
C LEU A 666 44.29 -12.54 -2.32
N SER A 667 45.07 -11.57 -2.82
CA SER A 667 45.88 -10.67 -1.99
C SER A 667 45.02 -9.86 -1.02
N TRP A 668 43.88 -9.32 -1.48
CA TRP A 668 42.91 -8.60 -0.66
C TRP A 668 42.22 -9.51 0.39
N LEU A 669 41.88 -10.74 0.02
CA LEU A 669 41.29 -11.72 0.93
C LEU A 669 42.28 -12.20 2.01
N ASP A 670 43.59 -12.20 1.74
CA ASP A 670 44.64 -12.61 2.67
C ASP A 670 45.14 -11.48 3.59
N THR A 671 45.28 -10.25 3.07
CA THR A 671 45.67 -9.07 3.86
C THR A 671 44.60 -8.58 4.83
N SER A 672 43.33 -8.91 4.59
CA SER A 672 42.21 -8.38 5.38
C SER A 672 41.95 -9.09 6.72
N THR A 673 42.89 -9.91 7.22
CA THR A 673 42.73 -10.67 8.46
C THR A 673 42.93 -9.84 9.75
N ASP A 674 43.50 -8.63 9.68
CA ASP A 674 43.86 -7.83 10.87
C ASP A 674 43.43 -6.33 10.85
N LEU A 675 42.35 -5.97 10.16
CA LEU A 675 41.82 -4.59 10.18
C LEU A 675 40.39 -4.53 10.74
N ASP A 676 40.20 -3.67 11.74
CA ASP A 676 38.93 -3.41 12.43
C ASP A 676 37.80 -3.10 11.43
N ALA A 677 36.65 -3.77 11.62
CA ALA A 677 35.52 -3.75 10.70
C ALA A 677 34.71 -2.42 10.68
N ASP A 678 35.09 -1.43 11.47
CA ASP A 678 34.33 -0.19 11.68
C ASP A 678 34.77 0.99 10.77
N THR A 679 35.73 0.80 9.87
CA THR A 679 36.31 1.91 9.05
C THR A 679 36.31 1.72 7.52
N LEU A 680 35.73 0.67 6.94
CA LEU A 680 35.65 0.49 5.47
C LEU A 680 34.26 0.85 4.90
N GLU A 681 34.22 1.72 3.88
CA GLU A 681 33.03 1.94 3.03
C GLU A 681 32.69 0.66 2.26
N GLN A 682 31.42 0.22 2.30
CA GLN A 682 30.97 -1.04 1.72
C GLN A 682 30.00 -0.82 0.54
N PRO A 683 29.96 -1.72 -0.46
CA PRO A 683 29.02 -1.63 -1.58
C PRO A 683 27.55 -1.72 -1.13
N GLU A 684 26.69 -0.92 -1.77
CA GLU A 684 25.25 -0.93 -1.51
C GLU A 684 24.57 -2.18 -2.09
N LEU A 685 23.67 -2.81 -1.32
CA LEU A 685 22.90 -3.99 -1.70
C LEU A 685 21.41 -3.66 -1.85
N PHE A 686 20.77 -4.25 -2.86
CA PHE A 686 19.35 -4.06 -3.18
C PHE A 686 18.53 -5.35 -2.96
N ASP A 687 17.22 -5.21 -2.75
CA ASP A 687 16.31 -6.33 -2.44
C ASP A 687 16.21 -7.39 -3.55
N PHE A 688 16.52 -6.97 -4.80
CA PHE A 688 16.60 -7.81 -6.00
C PHE A 688 18.02 -8.30 -6.27
N ASP A 689 19.02 -8.07 -5.41
CA ASP A 689 20.34 -8.66 -5.65
C ASP A 689 20.32 -10.16 -5.39
N HIS A 690 21.07 -10.88 -6.22
CA HIS A 690 21.32 -12.29 -5.97
C HIS A 690 22.46 -12.40 -4.96
N ILE A 691 22.17 -12.96 -3.78
CA ILE A 691 23.13 -13.12 -2.66
C ILE A 691 23.45 -14.60 -2.48
N TYR A 692 24.74 -14.98 -2.51
CA TYR A 692 25.17 -16.39 -2.56
C TYR A 692 24.78 -17.16 -1.30
N LEU A 693 24.32 -18.40 -1.51
CA LEU A 693 23.87 -19.31 -0.46
C LEU A 693 25.04 -19.69 0.47
N GLY A 694 24.94 -19.28 1.75
CA GLY A 694 25.97 -19.49 2.77
C GLY A 694 26.54 -18.20 3.41
N SER A 695 26.18 -17.03 2.91
CA SER A 695 26.77 -15.73 3.29
C SER A 695 26.26 -15.07 4.59
N ARG A 696 25.62 -15.81 5.51
CA ARG A 696 24.85 -15.22 6.63
C ARG A 696 25.66 -14.71 7.83
N ILE A 697 27.00 -14.79 7.77
CA ILE A 697 27.85 -14.60 8.96
C ILE A 697 28.90 -13.49 8.78
N SER A 698 29.21 -13.02 7.56
CA SER A 698 30.23 -11.98 7.32
C SER A 698 29.64 -10.60 7.08
N ASN A 699 30.28 -9.57 7.64
CA ASN A 699 29.97 -8.16 7.41
C ASN A 699 30.69 -7.58 6.19
N LYS A 700 31.61 -8.29 5.52
CA LYS A 700 32.37 -7.76 4.37
C LYS A 700 31.65 -8.06 3.06
N ILE A 701 31.14 -7.06 2.34
CA ILE A 701 30.37 -7.23 1.10
C ILE A 701 31.29 -7.20 -0.13
N THR A 702 31.08 -8.13 -1.06
CA THR A 702 31.79 -8.17 -2.35
C THR A 702 30.78 -8.42 -3.47
N ILE A 703 30.73 -7.52 -4.45
CA ILE A 703 29.84 -7.61 -5.61
C ILE A 703 30.65 -8.01 -6.84
N LEU A 704 30.34 -9.14 -7.47
CA LEU A 704 30.92 -9.52 -8.75
C LEU A 704 30.08 -8.96 -9.90
N TYR A 705 30.73 -8.18 -10.75
CA TYR A 705 30.20 -7.74 -12.03
C TYR A 705 30.86 -8.54 -13.15
N GLY A 706 30.04 -9.08 -14.04
CA GLY A 706 30.48 -9.81 -15.22
C GLY A 706 29.41 -10.77 -15.73
N ALA A 707 29.50 -11.19 -16.99
CA ALA A 707 28.54 -12.11 -17.56
C ALA A 707 28.90 -13.55 -17.16
N LEU A 708 27.89 -14.32 -16.76
CA LEU A 708 28.02 -15.71 -16.28
C LEU A 708 28.77 -16.63 -17.27
N GLY A 709 28.77 -16.34 -18.57
CA GLY A 709 29.48 -17.14 -19.58
C GLY A 709 30.96 -16.81 -19.77
N MET A 710 31.51 -15.82 -19.05
CA MET A 710 32.89 -15.37 -19.26
C MET A 710 33.88 -16.14 -18.38
N LYS A 711 35.05 -16.43 -18.95
CA LYS A 711 36.15 -17.08 -18.21
C LYS A 711 36.55 -16.29 -16.96
N CYS A 712 36.59 -14.96 -17.05
CA CYS A 712 36.87 -14.11 -15.89
C CYS A 712 35.83 -14.27 -14.77
N PHE A 713 34.54 -14.45 -15.10
CA PHE A 713 33.48 -14.57 -14.10
C PHE A 713 33.66 -15.88 -13.34
N GLN A 714 33.97 -16.97 -14.04
CA GLN A 714 34.25 -18.27 -13.43
C GLN A 714 35.44 -18.19 -12.45
N GLU A 715 36.53 -17.58 -12.86
CA GLU A 715 37.74 -17.44 -12.05
C GLU A 715 37.47 -16.64 -10.76
N PHE A 716 36.71 -15.55 -10.83
CA PHE A 716 36.29 -14.78 -9.65
C PHE A 716 35.26 -15.52 -8.79
N HIS A 717 34.27 -16.16 -9.42
CA HIS A 717 33.20 -16.87 -8.75
C HIS A 717 33.74 -17.98 -7.85
N VAL A 718 34.70 -18.78 -8.31
CA VAL A 718 35.31 -19.87 -7.53
C VAL A 718 35.92 -19.33 -6.23
N VAL A 719 36.67 -18.24 -6.32
CA VAL A 719 37.36 -17.63 -5.18
C VAL A 719 36.36 -16.98 -4.21
N LEU A 720 35.37 -16.24 -4.73
CA LEU A 720 34.35 -15.59 -3.91
C LEU A 720 33.39 -16.58 -3.24
N ALA A 721 33.00 -17.64 -3.95
CA ALA A 721 32.17 -18.70 -3.39
C ALA A 721 32.90 -19.46 -2.28
N GLU A 722 34.19 -19.78 -2.45
CA GLU A 722 34.99 -20.44 -1.42
C GLU A 722 35.22 -19.53 -0.20
N ALA A 723 35.49 -18.25 -0.41
CA ALA A 723 35.63 -17.28 0.66
C ALA A 723 34.30 -17.04 1.41
N SER A 724 33.17 -17.00 0.70
CA SER A 724 31.82 -16.89 1.26
C SER A 724 31.45 -18.14 2.09
N LYS A 725 31.75 -19.36 1.59
CA LYS A 725 31.54 -20.62 2.32
C LYS A 725 32.38 -20.72 3.60
N LYS A 726 33.58 -20.12 3.61
CA LYS A 726 34.44 -20.00 4.80
C LYS A 726 34.02 -18.85 5.73
N GLY A 727 32.92 -18.15 5.44
CA GLY A 727 32.39 -17.05 6.25
C GLY A 727 33.23 -15.77 6.20
N LYS A 728 34.11 -15.61 5.21
CA LYS A 728 34.99 -14.42 5.09
C LYS A 728 34.29 -13.22 4.48
N ILE A 729 33.35 -13.43 3.55
CA ILE A 729 32.68 -12.37 2.78
C ILE A 729 31.19 -12.68 2.53
N LYS A 730 30.43 -11.63 2.19
CA LYS A 730 29.06 -11.67 1.70
C LYS A 730 29.09 -11.45 0.18
N TYR A 731 28.95 -12.54 -0.55
CA TYR A 731 29.10 -12.56 -2.00
C TYR A 731 27.78 -12.29 -2.72
N VAL A 732 27.79 -11.29 -3.60
CA VAL A 732 26.66 -10.86 -4.44
C VAL A 732 27.07 -10.87 -5.91
N THR A 733 26.15 -11.21 -6.81
CA THR A 733 26.40 -11.15 -8.27
C THR A 733 25.43 -10.23 -8.98
N ARG A 734 25.98 -9.42 -9.90
CA ARG A 734 25.23 -8.55 -10.82
C ARG A 734 25.69 -8.85 -12.25
N PRO A 735 24.94 -9.68 -12.99
CA PRO A 735 25.32 -10.05 -14.36
C PRO A 735 25.30 -8.83 -15.30
N VAL A 736 26.46 -8.53 -15.88
CA VAL A 736 26.65 -7.43 -16.82
C VAL A 736 27.69 -7.80 -17.87
N LEU A 737 27.53 -7.31 -19.11
CA LEU A 737 28.55 -7.43 -20.14
C LEU A 737 28.95 -6.03 -20.62
N PRO A 738 30.18 -5.57 -20.30
CA PRO A 738 30.66 -4.28 -20.77
C PRO A 738 30.80 -4.23 -22.30
N SER A 739 30.56 -3.06 -22.89
CA SER A 739 30.59 -2.84 -24.34
C SER A 739 31.96 -3.14 -24.97
N TRP A 740 33.06 -2.87 -24.27
CA TRP A 740 34.43 -3.17 -24.74
C TRP A 740 34.77 -4.66 -24.73
N CYS A 741 33.99 -5.48 -24.02
CA CYS A 741 34.15 -6.93 -23.94
C CYS A 741 33.36 -7.69 -25.00
N GLN A 742 32.72 -6.95 -25.91
CA GLN A 742 31.92 -7.53 -26.98
C GLN A 742 32.78 -8.17 -28.09
N ALA A 743 34.02 -7.73 -28.24
CA ALA A 743 34.96 -8.21 -29.26
C ALA A 743 35.84 -9.40 -28.80
N THR A 744 35.94 -9.65 -27.50
CA THR A 744 36.83 -10.65 -26.87
C THR A 744 36.17 -12.01 -26.64
N SER A 745 34.85 -12.13 -26.83
CA SER A 745 34.09 -13.37 -26.61
C SER A 745 33.79 -14.08 -27.95
N ASN A 746 34.36 -15.28 -28.12
CA ASN A 746 34.14 -16.14 -29.29
C ASN A 746 32.80 -16.92 -29.26
N SER A 747 31.99 -16.78 -28.20
CA SER A 747 30.72 -17.51 -28.02
C SER A 747 29.52 -16.56 -28.09
N TYR A 748 28.51 -16.95 -28.87
CA TYR A 748 27.25 -16.21 -28.96
C TYR A 748 26.49 -16.19 -27.60
N CYS A 749 26.73 -17.18 -26.73
CA CYS A 749 25.95 -17.38 -25.50
C CYS A 749 26.29 -16.40 -24.39
N THR A 750 27.48 -15.81 -24.46
CA THR A 750 27.91 -14.73 -23.57
C THR A 750 27.10 -13.45 -23.80
N PHE A 751 26.51 -13.29 -25.00
CA PHE A 751 25.82 -12.07 -25.44
C PHE A 751 24.29 -12.13 -25.32
N VAL A 752 23.70 -13.32 -25.17
CA VAL A 752 22.24 -13.53 -25.20
C VAL A 752 21.57 -12.73 -24.07
N GLY A 753 20.72 -11.77 -24.43
CA GLY A 753 20.06 -10.85 -23.49
C GLY A 753 20.96 -9.80 -22.86
N ALA A 754 22.26 -9.78 -23.20
CA ALA A 754 23.27 -8.85 -22.70
C ALA A 754 23.59 -7.71 -23.68
N SER A 755 23.40 -7.89 -24.99
CA SER A 755 23.70 -6.88 -26.02
C SER A 755 22.48 -6.19 -26.64
N ASP A 756 21.33 -6.85 -26.71
CA ASP A 756 20.21 -6.36 -27.53
C ASP A 756 19.36 -5.30 -26.81
N ALA A 757 19.07 -4.21 -27.52
CA ALA A 757 18.09 -3.22 -27.11
C ALA A 757 16.67 -3.77 -27.24
N VAL A 758 15.79 -3.36 -26.33
CA VAL A 758 14.39 -3.81 -26.32
C VAL A 758 13.67 -3.26 -27.56
N ASN A 759 13.41 -4.13 -28.54
CA ASN A 759 12.51 -3.81 -29.66
C ASN A 759 11.06 -3.96 -29.18
N LEU A 760 10.43 -2.84 -28.83
CA LEU A 760 8.99 -2.79 -28.57
C LEU A 760 8.24 -2.73 -29.92
N GLY A 761 8.05 -3.91 -30.51
CA GLY A 761 7.14 -4.11 -31.64
C GLY A 761 5.70 -4.26 -31.17
N GLY A 762 4.78 -3.50 -31.78
CA GLY A 762 3.35 -3.51 -31.46
C GLY A 762 2.72 -4.88 -31.68
N TYR A 763 2.47 -5.58 -30.58
CA TYR A 763 1.23 -6.26 -30.16
C TYR A 763 1.47 -6.64 -28.70
N GLY A 764 0.78 -6.00 -27.76
CA GLY A 764 0.71 -6.43 -26.35
C GLY A 764 1.81 -5.98 -25.38
N VAL A 765 2.68 -5.02 -25.72
CA VAL A 765 3.56 -4.37 -24.72
C VAL A 765 3.62 -2.86 -25.00
N GLU A 766 3.22 -2.05 -24.02
CA GLU A 766 3.15 -0.59 -24.16
C GLU A 766 4.55 0.04 -24.06
N LEU A 767 5.00 0.62 -25.18
CA LEU A 767 6.26 1.34 -25.37
C LEU A 767 6.15 2.74 -24.76
N ALA A 768 6.78 2.92 -23.60
CA ALA A 768 6.91 4.18 -22.88
C ALA A 768 8.03 5.06 -23.46
N LEU A 769 7.80 5.68 -24.62
CA LEU A 769 8.64 6.77 -25.11
C LEU A 769 8.25 8.09 -24.42
N LYS A 770 9.10 8.55 -23.51
CA LYS A 770 9.13 9.91 -22.96
C LYS A 770 9.45 10.93 -24.08
N ASN A 771 8.70 12.02 -24.15
CA ASN A 771 9.20 13.32 -24.58
C ASN A 771 8.68 14.33 -23.56
N MET A 772 9.58 14.84 -22.72
CA MET A 772 10.26 16.12 -22.92
C MET A 772 9.28 17.30 -22.81
N GLU A 773 9.50 18.04 -21.72
CA GLU A 773 8.97 19.35 -21.40
C GLU A 773 8.82 20.27 -22.62
N TYR A 774 7.77 21.09 -22.64
CA TYR A 774 7.94 22.50 -22.91
C TYR A 774 7.11 23.33 -21.93
N LYS A 775 7.85 24.00 -21.04
CA LYS A 775 7.42 25.14 -20.23
C LYS A 775 7.17 26.38 -21.12
N ALA A 776 6.58 27.39 -20.47
CA ALA A 776 6.58 28.84 -20.77
C ALA A 776 5.35 29.33 -21.56
N MET A 777 4.69 30.46 -21.28
CA MET A 777 4.90 31.61 -20.40
C MET A 777 3.55 32.19 -19.94
N ASP A 778 3.60 33.00 -18.89
CA ASP A 778 2.62 34.03 -18.50
C ASP A 778 2.57 35.17 -19.54
N ASP A 779 1.37 35.71 -19.84
CA ASP A 779 1.06 37.15 -20.01
C ASP A 779 -0.30 37.44 -20.70
N SER A 780 -1.06 38.36 -20.07
CA SER A 780 -1.90 39.44 -20.66
C SER A 780 -3.45 39.35 -20.85
N THR A 781 -4.14 40.18 -20.04
CA THR A 781 -5.18 41.20 -20.37
C THR A 781 -6.69 40.90 -20.57
N ILE A 782 -7.45 41.57 -19.68
CA ILE A 782 -8.85 42.06 -19.62
C ILE A 782 -9.60 42.31 -20.95
N LYS A 783 -10.93 42.05 -20.99
CA LYS A 783 -11.97 42.96 -21.57
C LYS A 783 -13.37 42.80 -20.95
N LYS A 784 -13.99 43.94 -20.62
CA LYS A 784 -15.38 44.18 -20.16
C LYS A 784 -16.38 44.29 -21.35
N GLY A 785 -17.67 44.01 -21.07
CA GLY A 785 -18.88 44.42 -21.83
C GLY A 785 -19.92 43.28 -21.83
N VAL A 786 -21.17 43.41 -21.34
CA VAL A 786 -22.29 44.27 -21.82
C VAL A 786 -23.33 44.50 -20.69
N THR A 787 -24.13 45.56 -20.85
CA THR A 787 -25.11 46.22 -19.98
C THR A 787 -26.44 45.49 -19.66
N LEU A 788 -27.03 45.89 -18.52
CA LEU A 788 -28.33 45.55 -17.91
C LEU A 788 -29.58 46.00 -18.71
N GLU A 789 -30.70 45.26 -18.57
CA GLU A 789 -32.08 45.78 -18.61
C GLU A 789 -32.94 45.18 -17.46
N ASP A 790 -33.98 45.92 -17.06
CA ASP A 790 -34.68 46.01 -15.75
C ASP A 790 -35.72 44.87 -15.47
N PRO A 791 -35.86 44.28 -14.25
CA PRO A 791 -36.62 43.03 -14.02
C PRO A 791 -38.13 43.17 -13.76
N LYS A 792 -38.72 44.36 -13.94
CA LYS A 792 -40.06 44.67 -13.37
C LYS A 792 -41.26 44.54 -14.30
N THR A 793 -41.12 43.95 -15.49
CA THR A 793 -42.24 43.77 -16.44
C THR A 793 -42.35 42.37 -17.03
N GLU A 794 -42.23 41.32 -16.21
CA GLU A 794 -42.48 39.94 -16.67
C GLU A 794 -43.60 39.23 -15.89
N ASP A 795 -44.37 38.45 -16.65
CA ASP A 795 -45.57 37.71 -16.27
C ASP A 795 -45.28 36.67 -15.17
N LEU A 796 -45.95 36.79 -14.01
CA LEU A 796 -45.77 35.92 -12.83
C LEU A 796 -46.38 34.51 -13.01
N SER A 797 -47.00 34.22 -14.16
CA SER A 797 -47.52 32.90 -14.51
C SER A 797 -46.50 31.98 -15.18
N GLN A 798 -45.33 32.48 -15.55
CA GLN A 798 -44.25 31.68 -16.16
C GLN A 798 -43.52 30.79 -15.14
N GLU A 799 -43.19 29.57 -15.55
CA GLU A 799 -42.43 28.60 -14.76
C GLU A 799 -40.92 28.92 -14.86
N ILE A 800 -40.30 29.20 -13.71
CA ILE A 800 -38.86 29.52 -13.61
C ILE A 800 -38.22 28.43 -12.74
N SER A 801 -37.29 27.67 -13.31
CA SER A 801 -36.58 26.56 -12.66
C SER A 801 -37.49 25.56 -11.92
N GLY A 802 -38.66 25.26 -12.48
CA GLY A 802 -39.64 24.31 -11.92
C GLY A 802 -40.69 24.92 -10.99
N PHE A 803 -40.72 26.25 -10.79
CA PHE A 803 -41.64 26.93 -9.87
C PHE A 803 -42.56 27.93 -10.57
N ILE A 804 -43.85 27.93 -10.20
CA ILE A 804 -44.86 28.89 -10.67
C ILE A 804 -45.19 29.86 -9.53
N PHE A 805 -44.59 31.05 -9.56
CA PHE A 805 -44.61 31.99 -8.43
C PHE A 805 -45.99 32.61 -8.15
N SER A 806 -46.84 32.78 -9.17
CA SER A 806 -48.23 33.24 -8.99
C SER A 806 -49.04 32.35 -8.04
N LYS A 807 -48.94 31.02 -8.16
CA LYS A 807 -49.65 30.08 -7.27
C LYS A 807 -49.09 30.03 -5.85
N ILE A 808 -47.80 30.34 -5.68
CA ILE A 808 -47.15 30.35 -4.36
C ILE A 808 -47.57 31.62 -3.60
N LEU A 809 -47.61 32.76 -4.29
CA LEU A 809 -48.10 34.04 -3.75
C LEU A 809 -49.59 34.00 -3.37
N GLU A 810 -50.43 33.32 -4.15
CA GLU A 810 -51.84 33.11 -3.79
C GLU A 810 -52.01 32.26 -2.52
N ARG A 811 -51.12 31.30 -2.27
CA ARG A 811 -51.19 30.39 -1.12
C ARG A 811 -50.56 30.95 0.16
N ARG A 812 -49.62 31.89 0.02
CA ARG A 812 -48.87 32.52 1.13
C ARG A 812 -48.68 34.02 0.89
N PRO A 813 -49.77 34.82 0.88
CA PRO A 813 -49.70 36.26 0.60
C PRO A 813 -48.92 37.03 1.67
N GLU A 814 -48.78 36.50 2.88
CA GLU A 814 -48.01 37.12 3.97
C GLU A 814 -46.48 37.18 3.73
N LEU A 815 -45.93 36.34 2.84
CA LEU A 815 -44.48 36.26 2.56
C LEU A 815 -44.11 36.88 1.20
N THR A 816 -44.95 37.77 0.67
CA THR A 816 -44.81 38.35 -0.67
C THR A 816 -43.43 38.98 -0.92
N GLY A 817 -42.85 39.65 0.08
CA GLY A 817 -41.53 40.27 -0.05
C GLY A 817 -40.42 39.25 -0.30
N GLU A 818 -40.36 38.21 0.52
CA GLU A 818 -39.32 37.17 0.47
C GLU A 818 -39.45 36.30 -0.78
N ILE A 819 -40.69 36.00 -1.20
CA ILE A 819 -40.95 35.24 -2.42
C ILE A 819 -40.48 36.01 -3.67
N MET A 820 -40.69 37.34 -3.70
CA MET A 820 -40.21 38.16 -4.82
C MET A 820 -38.69 38.31 -4.81
N SER A 821 -38.05 38.42 -3.63
CA SER A 821 -36.58 38.41 -3.52
C SER A 821 -35.97 37.09 -3.99
N PHE A 822 -36.62 35.96 -3.68
CA PHE A 822 -36.18 34.65 -4.17
C PHE A 822 -36.33 34.50 -5.68
N ARG A 823 -37.40 35.06 -6.27
CA ARG A 823 -37.56 35.12 -7.73
C ARG A 823 -36.48 35.99 -8.40
N GLU A 824 -36.14 37.15 -7.84
CA GLU A 824 -35.06 38.00 -8.36
C GLU A 824 -33.69 37.31 -8.28
N TYR A 825 -33.42 36.57 -7.19
CA TYR A 825 -32.20 35.78 -7.06
C TYR A 825 -32.06 34.77 -8.21
N LEU A 826 -33.12 33.99 -8.49
CA LEU A 826 -33.15 33.00 -9.56
C LEU A 826 -33.02 33.59 -10.97
N LEU A 827 -33.51 34.82 -11.19
CA LEU A 827 -33.38 35.52 -12.46
C LEU A 827 -32.01 36.19 -12.65
N SER A 828 -31.33 36.55 -11.56
CA SER A 828 -30.02 37.22 -11.59
C SER A 828 -28.82 36.28 -11.75
N SER A 829 -28.98 34.98 -11.45
CA SER A 829 -27.94 33.98 -11.60
C SER A 829 -27.83 33.51 -13.06
N THR A 830 -26.85 34.03 -13.81
CA THR A 830 -26.46 33.52 -15.14
C THR A 830 -25.66 32.21 -15.03
N ILE A 831 -26.23 31.21 -14.37
CA ILE A 831 -25.67 29.86 -14.24
C ILE A 831 -26.74 28.89 -14.73
N SER A 832 -26.55 28.36 -15.94
CA SER A 832 -27.21 27.16 -16.47
C SER A 832 -26.22 26.01 -16.29
N ASP A 833 -26.50 24.88 -15.65
CA ASP A 833 -27.67 24.39 -14.91
C ASP A 833 -27.16 23.40 -13.84
N THR A 834 -27.55 23.59 -12.57
CA THR A 834 -28.28 22.62 -11.72
C THR A 834 -28.34 23.14 -10.27
N LEU A 835 -29.54 23.42 -9.78
CA LEU A 835 -29.77 23.69 -8.35
C LEU A 835 -29.59 22.38 -7.58
N GLU A 836 -28.63 22.35 -6.65
CA GLU A 836 -28.36 21.16 -5.85
C GLU A 836 -29.42 20.92 -4.76
N VAL A 837 -29.80 19.65 -4.63
CA VAL A 837 -30.90 19.12 -3.80
C VAL A 837 -30.69 19.31 -2.28
N TRP A 838 -29.53 19.81 -1.85
CA TRP A 838 -29.20 19.99 -0.42
C TRP A 838 -29.78 21.28 0.17
N GLU A 839 -30.09 22.29 -0.65
CA GLU A 839 -30.71 23.55 -0.21
C GLU A 839 -32.17 23.40 0.24
N LEU A 840 -32.81 22.25 -0.04
CA LEU A 840 -34.18 21.92 0.36
C LEU A 840 -34.27 20.99 1.59
N LYS A 841 -33.15 20.75 2.30
CA LYS A 841 -33.10 19.79 3.42
C LYS A 841 -33.61 20.34 4.74
N GLY A 842 -34.92 20.61 4.79
CA GLY A 842 -35.71 20.56 6.02
C GLY A 842 -36.40 19.19 6.15
N ASN A 843 -36.12 18.48 7.25
CA ASN A 843 -36.63 17.14 7.58
C ASN A 843 -38.15 16.95 7.35
N VAL A 844 -38.56 16.33 6.23
CA VAL A 844 -39.79 15.50 6.05
C VAL A 844 -39.73 14.65 4.76
N PHE A 845 -39.01 15.07 3.71
CA PHE A 845 -39.20 14.50 2.35
C PHE A 845 -38.50 13.16 2.03
N LEU A 846 -37.40 12.81 2.72
CA LEU A 846 -36.58 11.63 2.38
C LEU A 846 -37.25 10.28 2.74
N SER A 847 -38.26 10.27 3.60
CA SER A 847 -38.99 9.04 3.93
C SER A 847 -39.96 8.59 2.83
N ILE A 848 -40.24 9.44 1.82
CA ILE A 848 -41.27 9.16 0.80
C ILE A 848 -40.64 8.59 -0.49
N MET A 849 -39.37 8.88 -0.80
CA MET A 849 -38.79 8.59 -2.12
C MET A 849 -38.10 7.21 -2.24
N TYR A 850 -37.63 6.63 -1.14
CA TYR A 850 -36.85 5.38 -1.17
C TYR A 850 -37.68 4.08 -1.33
N ASN A 851 -39.02 4.17 -1.37
CA ASN A 851 -39.89 2.99 -1.47
C ASN A 851 -40.54 2.77 -2.85
N TYR A 852 -40.17 3.53 -3.91
CA TYR A 852 -40.97 3.53 -5.15
C TYR A 852 -40.25 3.37 -6.51
N LEU A 853 -38.95 3.00 -6.60
CA LEU A 853 -38.32 2.81 -7.93
C LEU A 853 -37.22 1.73 -8.01
N PRO A 854 -37.51 0.50 -8.49
CA PRO A 854 -36.49 -0.45 -8.94
C PRO A 854 -36.22 -0.31 -10.45
N VAL A 855 -34.96 -0.16 -10.87
CA VAL A 855 -34.52 -0.06 -12.28
C VAL A 855 -33.98 -1.43 -12.75
N ASP A 856 -34.62 -2.05 -13.74
CA ASP A 856 -34.40 -3.44 -14.15
C ASP A 856 -33.79 -3.51 -15.57
N LEU A 857 -32.50 -3.13 -15.69
CA LEU A 857 -31.85 -2.79 -16.96
C LEU A 857 -31.82 -3.93 -18.00
N GLY A 858 -31.64 -5.17 -17.55
CA GLY A 858 -31.64 -6.34 -18.45
C GLY A 858 -33.01 -6.57 -19.10
N HIS A 859 -34.09 -6.34 -18.34
CA HIS A 859 -35.45 -6.40 -18.86
C HIS A 859 -35.73 -5.24 -19.82
N GLN A 860 -35.19 -4.04 -19.55
CA GLN A 860 -35.31 -2.87 -20.42
C GLN A 860 -34.54 -3.05 -21.74
N THR A 861 -33.36 -3.68 -21.71
CA THR A 861 -32.60 -4.05 -22.91
C THR A 861 -33.31 -5.12 -23.72
N ALA A 862 -33.83 -6.18 -23.06
CA ALA A 862 -34.63 -7.20 -23.74
C ALA A 862 -35.87 -6.59 -24.40
N GLN A 863 -36.58 -5.69 -23.70
CA GLN A 863 -37.71 -4.96 -24.24
C GLN A 863 -37.32 -4.08 -25.45
N ARG A 864 -36.17 -3.38 -25.40
CA ARG A 864 -35.69 -2.55 -26.50
C ARG A 864 -35.34 -3.36 -27.75
N ILE A 865 -34.77 -4.54 -27.56
CA ILE A 865 -34.38 -5.47 -28.63
C ILE A 865 -35.64 -6.12 -29.24
N VAL A 866 -36.58 -6.59 -28.40
CA VAL A 866 -37.81 -7.26 -28.85
C VAL A 866 -38.75 -6.30 -29.58
N HIS A 867 -38.78 -5.03 -29.20
CA HIS A 867 -39.56 -4.00 -29.90
C HIS A 867 -38.82 -3.32 -31.07
N ALA A 868 -37.56 -3.69 -31.35
CA ALA A 868 -36.84 -3.18 -32.50
C ALA A 868 -37.36 -3.84 -33.79
N LEU A 869 -37.32 -3.09 -34.90
CA LEU A 869 -37.65 -3.62 -36.23
C LEU A 869 -36.70 -4.75 -36.67
N ASP A 870 -35.43 -4.69 -36.26
CA ASP A 870 -34.43 -5.76 -36.42
C ASP A 870 -33.73 -6.06 -35.06
N PRO A 871 -34.14 -7.10 -34.34
CA PRO A 871 -33.60 -7.44 -33.02
C PRO A 871 -32.12 -7.82 -33.03
N LEU A 872 -31.62 -8.46 -34.11
CA LEU A 872 -30.26 -9.00 -34.13
C LEU A 872 -29.23 -7.89 -34.34
N GLN A 873 -29.54 -6.96 -35.25
CA GLN A 873 -28.72 -5.78 -35.47
C GLN A 873 -28.72 -4.87 -34.23
N SER A 874 -29.89 -4.70 -33.59
CA SER A 874 -29.98 -3.92 -32.35
C SER A 874 -29.18 -4.56 -31.21
N MET A 875 -29.16 -5.90 -31.11
CA MET A 875 -28.31 -6.61 -30.15
C MET A 875 -26.81 -6.41 -30.44
N GLN A 876 -26.40 -6.44 -31.72
CA GLN A 876 -25.01 -6.22 -32.12
C GLN A 876 -24.54 -4.77 -31.84
N GLU A 877 -25.36 -3.77 -32.17
CA GLU A 877 -25.09 -2.37 -31.86
C GLU A 877 -25.02 -2.13 -30.36
N ILE A 878 -25.96 -2.70 -29.60
CA ILE A 878 -25.95 -2.62 -28.14
C ILE A 878 -24.69 -3.28 -27.57
N ASN A 879 -24.20 -4.39 -28.13
CA ASN A 879 -23.01 -5.06 -27.60
C ASN A 879 -21.69 -4.35 -27.96
N GLN A 880 -21.60 -3.77 -29.17
CA GLN A 880 -20.41 -3.04 -29.63
C GLN A 880 -20.31 -1.62 -29.08
N ASN A 881 -21.44 -0.99 -28.74
CA ASN A 881 -21.49 0.41 -28.31
C ASN A 881 -22.16 0.60 -26.93
N PHE A 882 -22.27 -0.47 -26.12
CA PHE A 882 -23.03 -0.50 -24.86
C PHE A 882 -22.87 0.73 -23.95
N PRO A 883 -21.65 1.26 -23.71
CA PRO A 883 -21.46 2.37 -22.78
C PRO A 883 -22.14 3.68 -23.22
N SER A 884 -22.30 3.92 -24.53
CA SER A 884 -22.88 5.17 -25.05
C SER A 884 -24.41 5.17 -25.06
N ILE A 885 -25.05 3.99 -24.98
CA ILE A 885 -26.51 3.81 -25.14
C ILE A 885 -27.24 3.51 -23.81
N VAL A 886 -26.50 3.27 -22.73
CA VAL A 886 -27.02 2.81 -21.43
C VAL A 886 -27.96 3.82 -20.75
N SER A 887 -27.74 5.13 -20.95
CA SER A 887 -28.55 6.21 -20.36
C SER A 887 -29.95 6.33 -21.00
N SER A 888 -30.07 5.95 -22.27
CA SER A 888 -31.34 5.90 -22.99
C SER A 888 -32.15 4.66 -22.58
N LEU A 889 -31.47 3.53 -22.40
CA LEU A 889 -32.08 2.27 -21.95
C LEU A 889 -32.65 2.36 -20.53
N SER A 890 -31.96 3.04 -19.60
CA SER A 890 -32.40 3.15 -18.20
C SER A 890 -33.65 4.02 -18.03
N ARG A 891 -33.86 5.01 -18.91
CA ARG A 891 -35.02 5.91 -18.92
C ARG A 891 -36.27 5.27 -19.54
N MET A 892 -36.13 4.09 -20.17
CA MET A 892 -37.24 3.40 -20.82
C MET A 892 -38.14 2.72 -19.78
N LYS A 893 -39.42 3.08 -19.76
CA LYS A 893 -40.38 2.46 -18.85
C LYS A 893 -40.60 0.99 -19.25
N LEU A 894 -40.36 0.08 -18.30
CA LEU A 894 -40.59 -1.35 -18.51
C LEU A 894 -42.09 -1.64 -18.61
N ASN A 895 -42.49 -2.42 -19.61
CA ASN A 895 -43.87 -2.86 -19.79
C ASN A 895 -44.13 -4.08 -18.91
N ASP A 896 -45.15 -4.01 -18.06
CA ASP A 896 -45.47 -5.04 -17.08
C ASP A 896 -45.74 -6.41 -17.74
N SER A 897 -46.26 -6.43 -18.98
CA SER A 897 -46.50 -7.66 -19.73
C SER A 897 -45.22 -8.43 -20.06
N ILE A 898 -44.13 -7.75 -20.43
CA ILE A 898 -42.84 -8.39 -20.77
C ILE A 898 -42.16 -8.91 -19.52
N LYS A 899 -42.28 -8.15 -18.42
CA LYS A 899 -41.76 -8.54 -17.12
C LYS A 899 -42.40 -9.86 -16.64
N GLU A 900 -43.73 -9.98 -16.73
CA GLU A 900 -44.42 -11.21 -16.35
C GLU A 900 -44.07 -12.39 -17.27
N GLU A 901 -43.89 -12.17 -18.56
CA GLU A 901 -43.53 -13.21 -19.52
C GLU A 901 -42.12 -13.77 -19.28
N ILE A 902 -41.13 -12.91 -19.04
CA ILE A 902 -39.74 -13.32 -18.74
C ILE A 902 -39.69 -14.13 -17.44
N ILE A 903 -40.40 -13.67 -16.40
CA ILE A 903 -40.49 -14.37 -15.11
C ILE A 903 -41.18 -15.74 -15.28
N THR A 904 -42.19 -15.84 -16.15
CA THR A 904 -42.91 -17.10 -16.40
C THR A 904 -42.04 -18.10 -17.18
N ASN A 905 -41.24 -17.63 -18.15
CA ASN A 905 -40.36 -18.48 -18.97
C ASN A 905 -39.13 -18.98 -18.20
N GLN A 906 -38.53 -18.15 -17.35
CA GLN A 906 -37.38 -18.54 -16.51
C GLN A 906 -37.75 -19.59 -15.45
N ARG A 907 -39.05 -19.73 -15.11
CA ARG A 907 -39.54 -20.84 -14.27
C ARG A 907 -39.54 -22.19 -14.99
N MET A 908 -39.43 -22.21 -16.33
CA MET A 908 -39.53 -23.44 -17.13
C MET A 908 -38.19 -23.96 -17.69
N VAL A 909 -37.14 -23.11 -17.86
CA VAL A 909 -35.83 -23.55 -18.43
C VAL A 909 -34.62 -22.86 -17.75
N PRO A 910 -33.73 -23.61 -17.07
CA PRO A 910 -32.48 -23.11 -16.46
C PRO A 910 -31.23 -23.20 -17.39
N ALA A 911 -30.11 -22.56 -17.04
CA ALA A 911 -28.87 -22.46 -17.85
C ALA A 911 -27.83 -23.61 -17.64
N GLY A 912 -26.96 -23.91 -18.63
CA GLY A 912 -25.93 -24.99 -18.60
C GLY A 912 -24.44 -24.52 -18.53
N LYS A 913 -23.45 -25.44 -18.35
CA LYS A 913 -22.00 -25.16 -18.09
C LYS A 913 -20.99 -26.08 -18.86
N SER A 914 -19.78 -25.57 -19.15
CA SER A 914 -18.60 -26.29 -19.72
C SER A 914 -17.45 -26.44 -18.70
N LEU A 915 -16.59 -27.46 -18.83
CA LEU A 915 -15.57 -27.82 -17.82
C LEU A 915 -14.26 -28.37 -18.44
N MET A 916 -13.10 -27.98 -17.91
CA MET A 916 -11.77 -28.56 -18.18
C MET A 916 -11.13 -28.99 -16.86
N ALA A 917 -10.24 -29.99 -16.89
CA ALA A 917 -9.54 -30.44 -15.70
C ALA A 917 -8.09 -30.83 -16.01
N LEU A 918 -7.19 -30.60 -15.06
CA LEU A 918 -5.80 -31.05 -15.04
C LEU A 918 -5.60 -31.96 -13.83
N ASN A 919 -5.10 -33.17 -14.03
CA ASN A 919 -4.91 -34.19 -12.97
C ASN A 919 -6.16 -34.48 -12.09
N GLY A 920 -7.36 -34.25 -12.63
CA GLY A 920 -8.63 -34.46 -11.90
C GLY A 920 -9.17 -33.21 -11.20
N ALA A 921 -8.34 -32.17 -11.04
CA ALA A 921 -8.73 -30.85 -10.57
C ALA A 921 -9.36 -30.05 -11.71
N LEU A 922 -10.57 -29.53 -11.50
CA LEU A 922 -11.29 -28.74 -12.49
C LEU A 922 -10.63 -27.37 -12.64
N ILE A 923 -10.07 -27.11 -13.82
CA ILE A 923 -9.53 -25.82 -14.22
C ILE A 923 -10.63 -24.98 -14.83
N ASN A 924 -10.77 -23.75 -14.36
CA ASN A 924 -11.64 -22.80 -15.03
C ASN A 924 -10.99 -22.37 -16.34
N ILE A 925 -11.61 -22.73 -17.47
CA ILE A 925 -11.11 -22.40 -18.81
C ILE A 925 -11.12 -20.88 -19.05
N GLU A 926 -11.87 -20.13 -18.23
CA GLU A 926 -12.13 -18.71 -18.38
C GLU A 926 -11.09 -17.82 -17.66
N GLU A 927 -10.23 -18.39 -16.81
CA GLU A 927 -9.27 -17.66 -15.94
C GLU A 927 -7.79 -17.83 -16.31
N VAL A 928 -7.47 -18.64 -17.32
CA VAL A 928 -6.09 -19.11 -17.57
C VAL A 928 -5.44 -18.37 -18.73
N ASP A 929 -4.32 -17.68 -18.48
CA ASP A 929 -3.39 -17.18 -19.52
C ASP A 929 -2.15 -18.07 -19.68
N LEU A 930 -1.31 -17.81 -20.69
CA LEU A 930 -0.17 -18.68 -21.00
C LEU A 930 0.91 -18.69 -19.90
N TYR A 931 1.14 -17.58 -19.20
CA TYR A 931 2.09 -17.50 -18.09
C TYR A 931 1.49 -18.08 -16.82
N LEU A 932 0.20 -17.85 -16.55
CA LEU A 932 -0.54 -18.40 -15.42
C LEU A 932 -0.71 -19.93 -15.55
N LEU A 933 -0.97 -20.43 -16.76
CA LEU A 933 -0.96 -21.86 -17.07
C LEU A 933 0.41 -22.45 -16.80
N MET A 934 1.47 -21.71 -17.16
CA MET A 934 2.84 -22.13 -16.94
C MET A 934 3.19 -22.16 -15.45
N ASP A 935 2.74 -21.20 -14.66
CA ASP A 935 2.92 -21.16 -13.21
C ASP A 935 2.15 -22.31 -12.52
N MET A 936 0.90 -22.59 -12.94
CA MET A 936 0.13 -23.71 -12.40
C MET A 936 0.74 -25.08 -12.75
N ILE A 937 1.20 -25.26 -14.00
CA ILE A 937 1.92 -26.48 -14.39
C ILE A 937 3.26 -26.53 -13.63
N HIS A 938 3.91 -25.40 -13.35
CA HIS A 938 5.15 -25.34 -12.57
C HIS A 938 4.94 -25.78 -11.12
N GLU A 939 3.86 -25.36 -10.47
CA GLU A 939 3.50 -25.79 -9.11
C GLU A 939 3.25 -27.30 -9.02
N GLU A 940 2.48 -27.87 -9.96
CA GLU A 940 2.17 -29.31 -10.03
C GLU A 940 3.42 -30.16 -10.30
N LEU A 941 4.28 -29.71 -11.22
CA LEU A 941 5.51 -30.41 -11.57
C LEU A 941 6.62 -30.22 -10.52
N SER A 942 6.57 -29.15 -9.73
CA SER A 942 7.41 -28.95 -8.54
C SER A 942 7.04 -29.94 -7.43
N LEU A 943 5.74 -30.19 -7.23
CA LEU A 943 5.28 -31.24 -6.32
C LEU A 943 5.74 -32.65 -6.77
N ALA A 944 5.68 -32.93 -8.08
CA ALA A 944 6.19 -34.16 -8.68
C ALA A 944 7.70 -34.36 -8.46
N ASP A 945 8.47 -33.27 -8.57
CA ASP A 945 9.91 -33.25 -8.32
C ASP A 945 10.25 -33.56 -6.86
N GLN A 946 9.50 -32.98 -5.91
CA GLN A 946 9.68 -33.25 -4.48
C GLN A 946 9.46 -34.75 -4.13
N PHE A 947 8.46 -35.40 -4.74
CA PHE A 947 8.25 -36.84 -4.55
C PHE A 947 9.34 -37.70 -5.19
N THR A 948 9.91 -37.25 -6.30
CA THR A 948 11.03 -37.94 -6.99
C THR A 948 12.31 -37.86 -6.14
N LYS A 949 12.58 -36.70 -5.52
CA LYS A 949 13.69 -36.48 -4.58
C LYS A 949 13.61 -37.36 -3.32
N LEU A 950 12.41 -37.82 -2.95
CA LEU A 950 12.20 -38.82 -1.89
C LEU A 950 12.48 -40.28 -2.32
N LYS A 951 13.07 -40.48 -3.52
CA LYS A 951 13.39 -41.79 -4.12
C LYS A 951 12.19 -42.70 -4.36
N LEU A 952 10.99 -42.13 -4.46
CA LEU A 952 9.82 -42.90 -4.86
C LEU A 952 9.96 -43.27 -6.35
N PRO A 953 9.63 -44.51 -6.75
CA PRO A 953 9.68 -44.88 -8.16
C PRO A 953 8.66 -44.06 -8.97
N GLN A 954 8.97 -43.78 -10.24
CA GLN A 954 8.17 -42.91 -11.11
C GLN A 954 6.69 -43.34 -11.24
N LYS A 955 6.42 -44.66 -11.28
CA LYS A 955 5.06 -45.22 -11.38
C LYS A 955 4.16 -44.87 -10.18
N PRO A 956 4.60 -45.05 -8.92
CA PRO A 956 3.91 -44.55 -7.73
C PRO A 956 3.68 -43.04 -7.72
N ILE A 957 4.65 -42.23 -8.13
CA ILE A 957 4.53 -40.76 -8.17
C ILE A 957 3.46 -40.33 -9.17
N GLN A 958 3.49 -40.88 -10.38
CA GLN A 958 2.43 -40.66 -11.37
C GLN A 958 1.07 -41.07 -10.80
N LYS A 959 0.96 -42.22 -10.10
CA LYS A 959 -0.27 -42.64 -9.42
C LYS A 959 -0.70 -41.73 -8.27
N LEU A 960 0.22 -41.03 -7.61
CA LEU A 960 -0.05 -40.12 -6.49
C LEU A 960 -0.52 -38.74 -6.99
N LEU A 961 0.10 -38.23 -8.06
CA LEU A 961 -0.28 -36.99 -8.73
C LEU A 961 -1.59 -37.14 -9.51
N SER A 962 -1.88 -38.35 -9.97
CA SER A 962 -3.19 -38.70 -10.54
C SER A 962 -4.14 -39.33 -9.51
N ALA A 963 -3.78 -39.33 -8.22
CA ALA A 963 -4.67 -39.80 -7.17
C ALA A 963 -5.79 -38.76 -6.96
N PRO A 964 -7.06 -39.17 -7.04
CA PRO A 964 -8.15 -38.26 -6.75
C PRO A 964 -8.14 -37.86 -5.26
N PRO A 965 -8.63 -36.65 -4.91
CA PRO A 965 -8.73 -36.21 -3.52
C PRO A 965 -9.62 -37.17 -2.68
N PRO A 966 -9.42 -37.24 -1.34
CA PRO A 966 -10.16 -38.19 -0.50
C PRO A 966 -11.67 -37.93 -0.51
N ALA A 967 -12.42 -39.02 -0.48
CA ALA A 967 -13.82 -39.10 -0.90
C ALA A 967 -14.80 -38.22 -0.09
N GLY A 968 -15.16 -37.08 -0.67
CA GLY A 968 -16.48 -36.45 -0.51
C GLY A 968 -17.35 -36.75 -1.73
N SER A 969 -18.20 -37.79 -1.62
CA SER A 969 -19.17 -38.28 -2.61
C SER A 969 -18.61 -38.98 -3.87
N ASN A 970 -19.00 -40.25 -4.03
CA ASN A 970 -18.71 -41.07 -5.20
C ASN A 970 -19.35 -40.47 -6.46
N VAL A 971 -18.54 -39.86 -7.33
CA VAL A 971 -18.94 -39.55 -8.71
C VAL A 971 -17.85 -40.07 -9.64
N PHE A 972 -18.14 -41.17 -10.34
CA PHE A 972 -17.30 -41.64 -11.45
C PHE A 972 -17.45 -40.67 -12.63
N ARG A 973 -16.34 -40.26 -13.23
CA ARG A 973 -16.32 -39.42 -14.45
C ARG A 973 -16.02 -40.28 -15.67
N ILE A 974 -16.81 -40.09 -16.73
CA ILE A 974 -16.72 -40.86 -17.99
C ILE A 974 -16.50 -39.87 -19.14
N ASP A 975 -15.53 -40.16 -20.01
CA ASP A 975 -15.24 -39.34 -21.20
C ASP A 975 -16.29 -39.61 -22.29
N PHE A 976 -17.11 -38.60 -22.58
CA PHE A 976 -18.22 -38.67 -23.54
C PHE A 976 -17.82 -38.22 -24.96
N ARG A 977 -16.56 -37.83 -25.18
CA ARG A 977 -16.07 -37.36 -26.50
C ARG A 977 -15.76 -38.50 -27.47
N SER A 978 -15.95 -39.74 -27.01
CA SER A 978 -15.81 -40.96 -27.81
C SER A 978 -16.96 -41.09 -28.82
N THR A 979 -16.65 -41.47 -30.06
CA THR A 979 -17.64 -41.69 -31.14
C THR A 979 -18.53 -42.93 -30.92
N TYR A 980 -18.32 -43.69 -29.85
CA TYR A 980 -19.02 -44.95 -29.53
C TYR A 980 -20.27 -44.76 -28.63
N VAL A 981 -20.78 -43.54 -28.47
CA VAL A 981 -22.03 -43.29 -27.73
C VAL A 981 -23.22 -43.78 -28.56
N HIS A 982 -23.87 -44.85 -28.09
CA HIS A 982 -25.07 -45.40 -28.72
C HIS A 982 -26.33 -44.78 -28.11
N TYR A 983 -27.08 -44.05 -28.93
CA TYR A 983 -28.36 -43.46 -28.52
C TYR A 983 -29.44 -44.53 -28.52
N LEU A 984 -29.99 -44.87 -27.34
CA LEU A 984 -31.09 -45.82 -27.19
C LEU A 984 -32.42 -45.28 -27.72
N ASN A 985 -32.63 -43.95 -27.67
CA ASN A 985 -33.83 -43.28 -28.17
C ASN A 985 -33.46 -41.89 -28.70
N ASN A 986 -33.23 -41.77 -30.00
CA ASN A 986 -32.97 -40.50 -30.68
C ASN A 986 -34.27 -39.99 -31.32
N LEU A 987 -35.00 -39.11 -30.62
CA LEU A 987 -36.31 -38.64 -31.07
C LEU A 987 -36.25 -37.93 -32.43
N GLU A 988 -35.13 -37.32 -32.79
CA GLU A 988 -34.97 -36.56 -34.04
C GLU A 988 -34.84 -37.44 -35.28
N GLU A 989 -34.27 -38.64 -35.12
CA GLU A 989 -33.97 -39.57 -36.22
C GLU A 989 -34.87 -40.83 -36.20
N ASP A 990 -35.45 -41.18 -35.05
CA ASP A 990 -36.29 -42.36 -34.90
C ASP A 990 -37.63 -42.21 -35.65
N ALA A 991 -37.91 -43.19 -36.51
CA ALA A 991 -39.08 -43.23 -37.38
C ALA A 991 -40.42 -43.21 -36.62
N MET A 992 -40.46 -43.71 -35.38
CA MET A 992 -41.69 -43.77 -34.57
C MET A 992 -42.19 -42.37 -34.16
N TYR A 993 -41.26 -41.44 -33.93
CA TYR A 993 -41.57 -40.07 -33.52
C TYR A 993 -41.62 -39.08 -34.69
N ARG A 994 -41.50 -39.57 -35.94
CA ARG A 994 -41.50 -38.73 -37.14
C ARG A 994 -42.72 -37.80 -37.25
N ARG A 995 -43.86 -38.20 -36.67
CA ARG A 995 -45.12 -37.44 -36.63
C ARG A 995 -45.14 -36.33 -35.56
N TRP A 996 -44.23 -36.37 -34.58
CA TRP A 996 -44.09 -35.30 -33.59
C TRP A 996 -43.45 -34.08 -34.24
N ARG A 997 -43.81 -32.89 -33.76
CA ARG A 997 -43.36 -31.62 -34.36
C ARG A 997 -41.95 -31.31 -33.91
N SER A 998 -41.06 -30.88 -34.80
CA SER A 998 -39.67 -30.52 -34.47
C SER A 998 -39.48 -29.07 -34.05
N ASN A 999 -40.57 -28.31 -33.91
CA ASN A 999 -40.54 -26.89 -33.59
C ASN A 999 -40.40 -26.70 -32.07
N ILE A 1000 -39.35 -26.01 -31.64
CA ILE A 1000 -39.01 -25.77 -30.24
C ILE A 1000 -40.05 -24.92 -29.49
N ASN A 1001 -40.86 -24.15 -30.22
CA ASN A 1001 -41.92 -23.33 -29.64
C ASN A 1001 -43.07 -24.17 -29.04
N GLU A 1002 -43.16 -25.47 -29.35
CA GLU A 1002 -44.10 -26.40 -28.70
C GLU A 1002 -43.83 -26.57 -27.19
N ILE A 1003 -42.63 -26.23 -26.70
CA ILE A 1003 -42.29 -26.23 -25.28
C ILE A 1003 -43.06 -25.14 -24.51
N LEU A 1004 -43.45 -24.07 -25.20
CA LEU A 1004 -44.10 -22.90 -24.60
C LEU A 1004 -45.64 -22.99 -24.59
N MET A 1005 -46.24 -23.97 -25.27
CA MET A 1005 -47.71 -24.12 -25.30
C MET A 1005 -48.26 -24.66 -23.97
N PRO A 1006 -49.37 -24.18 -23.40
CA PRO A 1006 -49.90 -24.75 -22.16
C PRO A 1006 -50.39 -26.20 -22.36
N VAL A 1007 -50.01 -27.12 -21.46
CA VAL A 1007 -50.45 -28.53 -21.46
C VAL A 1007 -50.87 -28.91 -20.04
N PHE A 1008 -51.82 -29.84 -19.91
CA PHE A 1008 -52.30 -30.25 -18.59
C PHE A 1008 -51.16 -30.83 -17.73
N PRO A 1009 -51.09 -30.51 -16.42
CA PRO A 1009 -50.06 -31.01 -15.53
C PRO A 1009 -50.00 -32.55 -15.56
N GLY A 1010 -48.81 -33.10 -15.85
CA GLY A 1010 -48.60 -34.54 -15.99
C GLY A 1010 -48.71 -35.09 -17.42
N GLN A 1011 -49.07 -34.27 -18.41
CA GLN A 1011 -49.14 -34.67 -19.82
C GLN A 1011 -47.82 -34.42 -20.55
N LEU A 1012 -47.34 -35.41 -21.32
CA LEU A 1012 -46.08 -35.33 -22.07
C LEU A 1012 -46.22 -34.44 -23.32
N ARG A 1013 -45.26 -33.54 -23.52
CA ARG A 1013 -45.15 -32.69 -24.71
C ARG A 1013 -44.58 -33.50 -25.88
N TYR A 1014 -45.34 -33.59 -26.97
CA TYR A 1014 -44.97 -34.38 -28.14
C TYR A 1014 -44.09 -33.60 -29.13
N ILE A 1015 -42.86 -33.30 -28.72
CA ILE A 1015 -41.87 -32.59 -29.53
C ILE A 1015 -40.75 -33.54 -30.00
N ARG A 1016 -40.47 -33.50 -31.31
CA ARG A 1016 -39.40 -34.27 -31.97
C ARG A 1016 -38.07 -33.53 -31.89
N LYS A 1017 -37.61 -33.25 -30.67
CA LYS A 1017 -36.33 -32.61 -30.38
C LYS A 1017 -35.67 -33.25 -29.15
N ASN A 1018 -34.38 -33.56 -29.26
CA ASN A 1018 -33.62 -34.13 -28.15
C ASN A 1018 -33.19 -32.99 -27.22
N LEU A 1019 -34.07 -32.61 -26.30
CA LEU A 1019 -33.85 -31.48 -25.38
C LEU A 1019 -33.10 -31.89 -24.12
N PHE A 1020 -33.26 -33.14 -23.71
CA PHE A 1020 -32.63 -33.71 -22.53
C PHE A 1020 -31.97 -35.04 -22.91
N HIS A 1021 -30.70 -35.16 -22.57
CA HIS A 1021 -29.91 -36.37 -22.80
C HIS A 1021 -29.63 -37.03 -21.45
N ALA A 1022 -30.08 -38.27 -21.28
CA ALA A 1022 -29.70 -39.11 -20.15
C ALA A 1022 -28.68 -40.14 -20.64
N VAL A 1023 -27.43 -40.00 -20.20
CA VAL A 1023 -26.34 -40.90 -20.56
C VAL A 1023 -26.19 -41.93 -19.44
N TYR A 1024 -26.50 -43.19 -19.74
CA TYR A 1024 -26.32 -44.29 -18.81
C TYR A 1024 -25.01 -44.98 -19.10
N ALA A 1025 -24.19 -45.14 -18.07
CA ALA A 1025 -22.95 -45.90 -18.15
C ALA A 1025 -23.11 -47.20 -17.39
N ILE A 1026 -22.88 -48.31 -18.09
CA ILE A 1026 -22.99 -49.66 -17.54
C ILE A 1026 -21.59 -50.24 -17.48
N ASP A 1027 -21.20 -50.74 -16.31
CA ASP A 1027 -19.95 -51.49 -16.12
C ASP A 1027 -20.21 -52.99 -16.33
N PRO A 1028 -19.78 -53.58 -17.46
CA PRO A 1028 -20.04 -54.98 -17.78
C PRO A 1028 -19.26 -55.95 -16.88
N ALA A 1029 -18.34 -55.48 -16.04
CA ALA A 1029 -17.64 -56.31 -15.07
C ALA A 1029 -18.45 -56.59 -13.80
N THR A 1030 -19.58 -55.90 -13.60
CA THR A 1030 -20.49 -56.10 -12.46
C THR A 1030 -21.60 -57.09 -12.81
N THR A 1031 -22.12 -57.85 -11.83
CA THR A 1031 -23.22 -58.82 -12.06
C THR A 1031 -24.47 -58.16 -12.60
N CYS A 1032 -24.87 -57.00 -12.08
CA CYS A 1032 -25.99 -56.22 -12.61
C CYS A 1032 -25.72 -55.66 -14.02
N GLY A 1033 -24.47 -55.28 -14.33
CA GLY A 1033 -24.09 -54.82 -15.66
C GLY A 1033 -23.95 -55.94 -16.69
N ALA A 1034 -23.65 -57.16 -16.25
CA ALA A 1034 -23.65 -58.36 -17.08
C ALA A 1034 -25.08 -58.86 -17.37
N GLU A 1035 -26.03 -58.65 -16.44
CA GLU A 1035 -27.46 -58.92 -16.63
C GLU A 1035 -28.17 -57.88 -17.52
N ALA A 1036 -27.63 -56.66 -17.62
CA ALA A 1036 -28.18 -55.57 -18.43
C ALA A 1036 -27.82 -55.65 -19.94
N ARG A 1037 -27.20 -56.75 -20.38
CA ARG A 1037 -26.74 -56.96 -21.76
C ARG A 1037 -27.71 -57.77 -22.60
#